data_AF-A0A1V1WSE4-F1
#
_entry.id   AF-A0A1V1WSE4-F1
#
_cell.length_a   1.000
_cell.length_b   1.000
_cell.length_c   1.000
_cell.angle_alpha   90.00
_cell.angle_beta   90.00
_cell.angle_gamma   90.00
#
_symmetry.space_group_name_H-M   'P 1'
#
loop_
_entity.id
_entity.type
_entity.pdbx_description
1 polymer ?
#
loop_
_entity_poly.entity_id
_entity_poly.type
_entity_poly.pdbx_seq_one_letter_code
_entity_poly.pdbx_strand_id
1 'polypeptide(L)'
;MKNTSISQRITALLRQTKATRGFTLIEMAIVLVIVGIIVSIVASVLPSLIQTAKAKKAQAILKKADNALQGYSIVNHRLPCADSSTDGNEDTGIYEGNLPFRTLGLSAGTDAWENAIKYAVYEDLTTTTGSNFCTTLNGITSYNDTSKVHTTDEDTGEITNQAYVVVSGGAKDLDGDSADGFFDGFNEGSDVQFDDTNKIEFHGNPVNTRYDDLMRAFSLTELVQTNCTSHTTGDDDTTSEICDNGKDDDGDDYIDCDDQDCYGVDPCGPGGANVVITTSSIPPGELNDDYSVTFQATGGTTPYEWELTSDGGFTDFFLHTYTGKLSGTLDQCPGTYTIGVEVEDSTLSADGGPKTATRSFDLEVTTDLSISRTSGSGTNITWDSPAQQETFTTNDSHLGDIQWSLDTGGAGGFTVSSTGSDTCVVKKNGSTIANTYNFSLTATDSSCSGNTDQLIFQVTVEGGATGAPYSVDLIAEWRMDECSWDGTEGEVLDSEGALHGTAQNGADTIGSGKICSAASFTASSHGIEIPDNSSIDFTGNDWSVCFWYKMMENSSGGWDQIFVKGNGSRRNYAMWLRPNSGKIHFRVDPSNQGLDSNAAMISGTWYFITGVYDSSTLKLYINATLDKSASGISMNTNGDNDDPLYIGKSPGYNTIDAKVDEFMLYSKALSEEEITTLYSLTHTCSGTCYTDPVAVYYMDESNWDDGGANQVRDSSGNNYHGTPYGSAAINTTDSHIGYAGEFSNSDSYIAITGLPVSTTSGDQTTVTFWMKWLGGNSEMPIGWTSYDLWFYSDYFGFNTSGGDIYGISNASSTLEDEWHHIAAVFTNSGTAQNALFIDGKEQSLSLLRGSQNNRTVGSNFRISGWTNNSGYRFDGLIDELRIYDRGLSASEVGVDKDLTH
;
A
#
# COMPACT_ATOMS: atom_id res chain seq x y z
N MET A 1 -15.41 30.57 -47.83
CA MET A 1 -15.39 32.04 -47.79
C MET A 1 -15.11 32.46 -46.35
N LYS A 2 -13.99 33.16 -46.12
CA LYS A 2 -13.67 34.19 -45.09
C LYS A 2 -14.38 34.11 -43.72
N ASN A 3 -13.78 34.32 -42.56
CA ASN A 3 -12.43 34.65 -42.06
C ASN A 3 -12.58 34.65 -40.52
N THR A 4 -11.55 34.20 -39.79
CA THR A 4 -10.94 34.81 -38.59
C THR A 4 -11.67 35.99 -37.90
N SER A 5 -11.72 36.20 -36.58
CA SER A 5 -10.88 35.76 -35.45
C SER A 5 -11.45 36.36 -34.15
N ILE A 6 -11.32 35.69 -32.99
CA ILE A 6 -10.95 36.25 -31.67
C ILE A 6 -10.24 35.10 -30.93
N SER A 7 -9.01 34.78 -31.36
CA SER A 7 -8.16 33.77 -30.71
C SER A 7 -6.79 34.35 -30.30
N GLN A 8 -6.64 35.68 -30.32
CA GLN A 8 -5.34 36.33 -30.10
C GLN A 8 -5.35 37.56 -29.19
N ARG A 9 -6.29 37.67 -28.23
CA ARG A 9 -6.26 38.79 -27.27
C ARG A 9 -6.50 38.49 -25.79
N ILE A 10 -6.60 37.23 -25.36
CA ILE A 10 -6.62 36.90 -23.92
C ILE A 10 -5.58 35.82 -23.63
N THR A 11 -4.34 36.14 -23.99
CA THR A 11 -3.14 35.47 -23.49
C THR A 11 -2.22 36.57 -22.97
N ALA A 12 -2.63 37.21 -21.86
CA ALA A 12 -1.79 37.95 -20.91
C ALA A 12 -2.73 38.65 -19.89
N LEU A 13 -2.48 38.42 -18.59
CA LEU A 13 -3.26 38.80 -17.39
C LEU A 13 -4.34 37.75 -17.06
N LEU A 14 -4.19 36.75 -16.18
CA LEU A 14 -3.38 36.60 -14.97
C LEU A 14 -3.06 35.10 -14.74
N ARG A 15 -1.89 34.80 -14.17
CA ARG A 15 -1.38 33.47 -13.81
C ARG A 15 -1.82 33.07 -12.39
N GLN A 16 -2.15 31.78 -12.24
CA GLN A 16 -1.85 30.89 -11.11
C GLN A 16 -2.62 31.02 -9.77
N THR A 17 -3.62 30.14 -9.60
CA THR A 17 -3.63 29.08 -8.57
C THR A 17 -4.31 27.84 -9.17
N LYS A 18 -3.67 26.67 -9.03
CA LYS A 18 -4.04 25.39 -9.68
C LYS A 18 -5.26 24.77 -8.99
N ALA A 19 -6.34 24.57 -9.73
CA ALA A 19 -7.32 23.53 -9.44
C ALA A 19 -6.74 22.18 -9.89
N THR A 20 -6.61 21.23 -8.97
CA THR A 20 -6.36 19.81 -9.29
C THR A 20 -7.61 19.24 -9.94
N ARG A 21 -7.68 19.35 -11.27
CA ARG A 21 -8.64 18.63 -12.09
C ARG A 21 -8.34 17.13 -11.95
N GLY A 22 -9.31 16.37 -11.45
CA GLY A 22 -9.30 14.92 -11.54
C GLY A 22 -9.20 14.47 -13.00
N PHE A 23 -8.58 13.32 -13.21
CA PHE A 23 -8.36 12.76 -14.55
C PHE A 23 -9.71 12.53 -15.24
N THR A 24 -9.90 13.15 -16.39
CA THR A 24 -11.04 12.88 -17.27
C THR A 24 -11.02 11.41 -17.72
N LEU A 25 -12.17 10.84 -18.10
CA LEU A 25 -12.23 9.47 -18.65
C LEU A 25 -11.30 9.28 -19.87
N ILE A 26 -11.06 10.33 -20.63
CA ILE A 26 -10.06 10.34 -21.72
C ILE A 26 -8.63 10.31 -21.16
N GLU A 27 -8.33 11.07 -20.11
CA GLU A 27 -7.02 11.03 -19.46
C GLU A 27 -6.78 9.70 -18.75
N MET A 28 -7.78 9.09 -18.10
CA MET A 28 -7.68 7.73 -17.54
C MET A 28 -7.49 6.69 -18.64
N ALA A 29 -8.19 6.80 -19.77
CA ALA A 29 -7.98 5.90 -20.91
C ALA A 29 -6.58 6.08 -21.53
N ILE A 30 -6.08 7.31 -21.66
CA ILE A 30 -4.72 7.59 -22.14
C ILE A 30 -3.69 7.10 -21.13
N VAL A 31 -3.90 7.28 -19.82
CA VAL A 31 -3.01 6.80 -18.76
C VAL A 31 -2.96 5.28 -18.77
N LEU A 32 -4.08 4.57 -18.88
CA LEU A 32 -4.08 3.11 -18.96
C LEU A 32 -3.42 2.59 -20.24
N VAL A 33 -3.55 3.31 -21.36
CA VAL A 33 -2.83 2.99 -22.61
C VAL A 33 -1.33 3.27 -22.44
N ILE A 34 -0.93 4.37 -21.82
CA ILE A 34 0.48 4.71 -21.56
C ILE A 34 1.10 3.72 -20.57
N VAL A 35 0.41 3.39 -19.48
CA VAL A 35 0.84 2.37 -18.50
C VAL A 35 0.91 1.01 -19.18
N GLY A 36 -0.06 0.64 -20.02
CA GLY A 36 0.01 -0.58 -20.82
C GLY A 36 1.22 -0.62 -21.76
N ILE A 37 1.52 0.49 -22.45
CA ILE A 37 2.70 0.62 -23.31
C ILE A 37 4.00 0.56 -22.49
N ILE A 38 4.06 1.25 -21.34
CA ILE A 38 5.24 1.25 -20.47
C ILE A 38 5.47 -0.15 -19.89
N VAL A 39 4.44 -0.82 -19.38
CA VAL A 39 4.54 -2.21 -18.89
C VAL A 39 4.96 -3.14 -20.03
N SER A 40 4.49 -2.93 -21.26
CA SER A 40 4.92 -3.71 -22.44
C SER A 40 6.38 -3.46 -22.80
N ILE A 41 6.85 -2.20 -22.76
CA ILE A 41 8.24 -1.83 -23.03
C ILE A 41 9.15 -2.40 -21.93
N VAL A 42 8.81 -2.18 -20.66
CA VAL A 42 9.58 -2.69 -19.52
C VAL A 42 9.64 -4.22 -19.53
N ALA A 43 8.52 -4.90 -19.78
CA ALA A 43 8.50 -6.36 -19.90
C ALA A 43 9.32 -6.87 -21.10
N SER A 44 9.47 -6.08 -22.18
CA SER A 44 10.29 -6.45 -23.33
C SER A 44 11.79 -6.14 -23.16
N VAL A 45 12.14 -5.11 -22.39
CA VAL A 45 13.54 -4.61 -22.25
C VAL A 45 14.23 -5.18 -21.00
N LEU A 46 13.49 -5.42 -19.92
CA LEU A 46 14.06 -5.91 -18.66
C LEU A 46 14.72 -7.30 -18.82
N PRO A 47 14.10 -8.28 -19.53
CA PRO A 47 14.77 -9.56 -19.79
C PRO A 47 16.08 -9.39 -20.59
N SER A 48 16.13 -8.49 -21.59
CA SER A 48 17.36 -8.28 -22.38
C SER A 48 18.47 -7.62 -21.57
N LEU A 49 18.13 -6.70 -20.64
CA LEU A 49 19.10 -6.08 -19.74
C LEU A 49 19.67 -7.07 -18.73
N ILE A 50 18.82 -7.94 -18.15
CA ILE A 50 19.25 -9.02 -17.25
C ILE A 50 20.17 -9.99 -17.98
N GLN A 51 19.81 -10.40 -19.21
CA GLN A 51 20.67 -11.28 -20.01
C GLN A 51 22.01 -10.62 -20.36
N THR A 52 22.03 -9.32 -20.68
CA THR A 52 23.27 -8.58 -20.93
C THR A 52 24.16 -8.51 -19.68
N ALA A 53 23.57 -8.32 -18.50
CA ALA A 53 24.31 -8.31 -17.24
C ALA A 53 24.88 -9.69 -16.89
N LYS A 54 24.09 -10.76 -17.05
CA LYS A 54 24.54 -12.14 -16.85
C LYS A 54 25.64 -12.55 -17.83
N ALA A 55 25.55 -12.15 -19.10
CA ALA A 55 26.60 -12.38 -20.10
C ALA A 55 27.92 -11.72 -19.72
N LYS A 56 27.90 -10.46 -19.24
CA LYS A 56 29.10 -9.79 -18.73
C LYS A 56 29.69 -10.48 -17.50
N LYS A 57 28.84 -10.97 -16.60
CA LYS A 57 29.28 -11.76 -15.43
C LYS A 57 29.93 -13.08 -15.85
N ALA A 58 29.33 -13.81 -16.79
CA ALA A 58 29.89 -15.05 -17.33
C ALA A 58 31.25 -14.83 -18.03
N GLN A 59 31.41 -13.76 -18.80
CA GLN A 59 32.71 -13.38 -19.38
C GLN A 59 33.80 -13.14 -18.31
N ALA A 60 33.44 -12.48 -17.20
CA ALA A 60 34.36 -12.26 -16.09
C ALA A 60 34.73 -13.57 -15.38
N ILE A 61 33.77 -14.49 -15.23
CA ILE A 61 33.99 -15.84 -14.67
C ILE A 61 34.95 -16.64 -15.55
N LEU A 62 34.75 -16.69 -16.88
CA LEU A 62 35.65 -17.38 -17.81
C LEU A 62 37.06 -16.77 -17.80
N LYS A 63 37.18 -15.45 -17.69
CA LYS A 63 38.49 -14.79 -17.52
C LYS A 63 39.17 -15.15 -16.20
N LYS A 64 38.40 -15.29 -15.11
CA LYS A 64 38.93 -15.74 -13.81
C LYS A 64 39.42 -17.20 -13.89
N ALA A 65 38.66 -18.08 -14.56
CA ALA A 65 39.05 -19.47 -14.78
C ALA A 65 40.32 -19.59 -15.63
N ASP A 66 40.42 -18.81 -16.71
CA ASP A 66 41.61 -18.75 -17.56
C ASP A 66 42.86 -18.31 -16.78
N ASN A 67 42.76 -17.23 -16.00
CA ASN A 67 43.87 -16.78 -15.17
C ASN A 67 44.30 -17.86 -14.14
N ALA A 68 43.34 -18.59 -13.57
CA ALA A 68 43.63 -19.67 -12.63
C ALA A 68 44.32 -20.87 -13.32
N LEU A 69 43.93 -21.21 -14.55
CA LEU A 69 44.56 -22.25 -15.35
C LEU A 69 46.00 -21.88 -15.74
N GLN A 70 46.23 -20.62 -16.15
CA GLN A 70 47.58 -20.10 -16.39
C GLN A 70 48.43 -20.18 -15.13
N GLY A 71 47.94 -19.64 -14.00
CA GLY A 71 48.65 -19.70 -12.71
C GLY A 71 48.95 -21.14 -12.27
N TYR A 72 47.98 -22.05 -12.40
CA TYR A 72 48.17 -23.46 -12.11
C TYR A 72 49.28 -24.08 -12.97
N SER A 73 49.33 -23.74 -14.25
CA SER A 73 50.34 -24.26 -15.19
C SER A 73 51.75 -23.75 -14.90
N ILE A 74 51.89 -22.52 -14.41
CA ILE A 74 53.18 -21.93 -14.02
C ILE A 74 53.71 -22.65 -12.77
N VAL A 75 52.85 -22.85 -11.78
CA VAL A 75 53.23 -23.45 -10.49
C VAL A 75 53.47 -24.95 -10.60
N ASN A 76 52.57 -25.68 -11.25
CA ASN A 76 52.60 -27.15 -11.28
C ASN A 76 53.34 -27.70 -12.50
N HIS A 77 53.72 -26.83 -13.46
CA HIS A 77 54.36 -27.22 -14.71
C HIS A 77 53.57 -28.30 -15.48
N ARG A 78 52.24 -28.21 -15.39
CA ARG A 78 51.24 -29.00 -16.10
C ARG A 78 49.89 -28.31 -15.99
N LEU A 79 48.98 -28.62 -16.88
CA LEU A 79 47.57 -28.24 -16.74
C LEU A 79 46.79 -29.34 -15.99
N PRO A 80 45.71 -29.00 -15.27
CA PRO A 80 44.91 -30.01 -14.57
C PRO A 80 44.12 -30.86 -15.57
N CYS A 81 43.82 -32.10 -15.18
CA CYS A 81 42.82 -32.93 -15.89
C CYS A 81 41.41 -32.38 -15.65
N ALA A 82 40.45 -32.70 -16.53
CA ALA A 82 39.07 -32.28 -16.33
C ALA A 82 38.37 -33.07 -15.22
N ASP A 83 37.27 -32.52 -14.68
CA ASP A 83 36.42 -33.16 -13.67
C ASP A 83 35.24 -33.86 -14.36
N SER A 84 35.18 -35.19 -14.28
CA SER A 84 34.05 -35.98 -14.80
C SER A 84 33.03 -36.32 -13.72
N SER A 85 33.42 -36.24 -12.45
CA SER A 85 32.66 -36.68 -11.29
C SER A 85 31.82 -35.57 -10.65
N THR A 86 32.05 -34.31 -11.06
CA THR A 86 31.39 -33.08 -10.59
C THR A 86 31.73 -32.66 -9.16
N ASP A 87 32.77 -33.24 -8.57
CA ASP A 87 33.20 -32.91 -7.19
C ASP A 87 34.08 -31.65 -7.13
N GLY A 88 34.47 -31.11 -8.29
CA GLY A 88 35.32 -29.94 -8.46
C GLY A 88 36.82 -30.23 -8.46
N ASN A 89 37.24 -31.49 -8.35
CA ASN A 89 38.64 -31.90 -8.41
C ASN A 89 38.98 -32.51 -9.78
N GLU A 90 40.26 -32.46 -10.17
CA GLU A 90 40.70 -33.10 -11.41
C GLU A 90 40.63 -34.64 -11.36
N ASP A 91 40.16 -35.26 -12.43
CA ASP A 91 40.14 -36.72 -12.59
C ASP A 91 41.27 -37.17 -13.54
N THR A 92 42.23 -37.94 -13.04
CA THR A 92 43.40 -38.35 -13.83
C THR A 92 43.02 -39.09 -15.11
N GLY A 93 43.49 -38.59 -16.26
CA GLY A 93 43.26 -39.20 -17.58
C GLY A 93 41.94 -38.78 -18.24
N ILE A 94 41.22 -37.83 -17.65
CA ILE A 94 40.06 -37.17 -18.26
C ILE A 94 40.52 -35.83 -18.83
N TYR A 95 40.32 -35.63 -20.13
CA TYR A 95 40.81 -34.45 -20.84
C TYR A 95 39.69 -33.49 -21.24
N GLU A 96 38.43 -33.93 -21.12
CA GLU A 96 37.22 -33.15 -21.42
C GLU A 96 36.17 -33.45 -20.34
N GLY A 97 35.59 -32.39 -19.76
CA GLY A 97 34.65 -32.52 -18.64
C GLY A 97 34.26 -31.16 -18.05
N ASN A 98 33.95 -31.13 -16.76
CA ASN A 98 33.77 -29.88 -16.02
C ASN A 98 35.13 -29.29 -15.61
N LEU A 99 35.13 -27.97 -15.38
CA LEU A 99 36.26 -27.28 -14.81
C LEU A 99 36.55 -27.80 -13.39
N PRO A 100 37.77 -28.28 -13.08
CA PRO A 100 38.16 -28.73 -11.75
C PRO A 100 38.39 -27.53 -10.83
N PHE A 101 37.32 -26.80 -10.53
CA PHE A 101 37.36 -25.47 -9.92
C PHE A 101 38.01 -25.48 -8.53
N ARG A 102 37.90 -26.57 -7.76
CA ARG A 102 38.57 -26.71 -6.46
C ARG A 102 40.06 -26.95 -6.61
N THR A 103 40.47 -27.79 -7.56
CA THR A 103 41.89 -27.96 -7.91
C THR A 103 42.53 -26.65 -8.37
N LEU A 104 41.74 -25.77 -9.01
CA LEU A 104 42.16 -24.44 -9.47
C LEU A 104 42.03 -23.33 -8.42
N GLY A 105 41.57 -23.63 -7.20
CA GLY A 105 41.43 -22.61 -6.14
C GLY A 105 40.34 -21.57 -6.42
N LEU A 106 39.31 -21.92 -7.19
CA LEU A 106 38.14 -21.09 -7.47
C LEU A 106 37.00 -21.44 -6.49
N SER A 107 36.18 -20.44 -6.14
CA SER A 107 35.05 -20.60 -5.22
C SER A 107 33.85 -21.34 -5.81
N ALA A 108 33.71 -21.34 -7.13
CA ALA A 108 32.64 -22.04 -7.84
C ALA A 108 33.08 -22.46 -9.26
N GLY A 109 32.52 -23.56 -9.74
CA GLY A 109 32.68 -24.08 -11.10
C GLY A 109 31.48 -23.83 -12.01
N THR A 110 30.60 -22.89 -11.66
CA THR A 110 29.37 -22.57 -12.39
C THR A 110 29.36 -21.14 -12.94
N ASP A 111 28.58 -20.90 -13.98
CA ASP A 111 28.42 -19.59 -14.62
C ASP A 111 27.27 -18.75 -14.03
N ALA A 112 26.94 -17.62 -14.67
CA ALA A 112 25.89 -16.70 -14.21
C ALA A 112 24.44 -17.23 -14.34
N TRP A 113 24.27 -18.39 -14.97
CA TRP A 113 23.03 -19.12 -15.12
C TRP A 113 23.03 -20.45 -14.35
N GLU A 114 24.03 -20.66 -13.49
CA GLU A 114 24.21 -21.86 -12.66
C GLU A 114 24.60 -23.13 -13.45
N ASN A 115 24.96 -22.98 -14.72
CA ASN A 115 25.47 -24.08 -15.53
C ASN A 115 26.93 -24.37 -15.16
N ALA A 116 27.33 -25.64 -15.13
CA ALA A 116 28.72 -26.01 -14.89
C ALA A 116 29.62 -25.57 -16.06
N ILE A 117 30.73 -24.89 -15.73
CA ILE A 117 31.74 -24.47 -16.71
C ILE A 117 32.42 -25.72 -17.24
N LYS A 118 32.47 -25.86 -18.56
CA LYS A 118 33.18 -26.95 -19.21
C LYS A 118 34.63 -26.61 -19.45
N TYR A 119 35.46 -27.64 -19.43
CA TYR A 119 36.90 -27.54 -19.56
C TYR A 119 37.43 -28.70 -20.40
N ALA A 120 38.28 -28.36 -21.37
CA ALA A 120 39.01 -29.31 -22.18
C ALA A 120 40.50 -28.93 -22.19
N VAL A 121 41.39 -29.92 -22.17
CA VAL A 121 42.84 -29.70 -22.04
C VAL A 121 43.63 -30.55 -23.02
N TYR A 122 44.75 -30.01 -23.48
CA TYR A 122 45.68 -30.74 -24.34
C TYR A 122 46.38 -31.83 -23.51
N GLU A 123 46.02 -33.10 -23.77
CA GLU A 123 46.38 -34.23 -22.90
C GLU A 123 47.87 -34.34 -22.57
N ASP A 124 48.76 -34.01 -23.52
CA ASP A 124 50.21 -34.09 -23.35
C ASP A 124 50.75 -33.10 -22.30
N LEU A 125 49.97 -32.08 -21.94
CA LEU A 125 50.31 -31.06 -20.93
C LEU A 125 49.78 -31.41 -19.54
N THR A 126 49.05 -32.51 -19.36
CA THR A 126 48.45 -32.88 -18.08
C THR A 126 49.34 -33.74 -17.19
N THR A 127 50.40 -34.34 -17.75
CA THR A 127 51.30 -35.30 -17.06
C THR A 127 52.75 -34.85 -17.03
N THR A 128 53.01 -33.60 -17.46
CA THR A 128 54.33 -32.96 -17.43
C THR A 128 54.75 -32.56 -16.02
N THR A 129 56.02 -32.20 -15.89
CA THR A 129 56.71 -31.80 -14.67
C THR A 129 57.63 -30.61 -14.99
N GLY A 130 58.14 -29.91 -13.98
CA GLY A 130 59.03 -28.76 -14.19
C GLY A 130 60.24 -29.02 -15.09
N SER A 131 60.74 -30.26 -15.12
CA SER A 131 61.89 -30.61 -15.96
C SER A 131 61.59 -30.85 -17.45
N ASN A 132 60.33 -31.15 -17.81
CA ASN A 132 59.97 -31.54 -19.17
C ASN A 132 58.79 -30.74 -19.77
N PHE A 133 58.11 -29.89 -18.99
CA PHE A 133 56.97 -29.10 -19.45
C PHE A 133 57.28 -28.31 -20.72
N CYS A 134 58.31 -27.48 -20.68
CA CYS A 134 58.69 -26.65 -21.83
C CYS A 134 59.28 -27.43 -22.99
N THR A 135 59.94 -28.55 -22.74
CA THR A 135 60.41 -29.43 -23.83
C THR A 135 59.27 -30.15 -24.52
N THR A 136 58.23 -30.55 -23.76
CA THR A 136 57.01 -31.16 -24.31
C THR A 136 56.21 -30.14 -25.08
N LEU A 137 55.97 -28.96 -24.50
CA LEU A 137 55.19 -27.87 -25.11
C LEU A 137 55.83 -27.36 -26.42
N ASN A 138 57.15 -27.09 -26.43
CA ASN A 138 57.88 -26.72 -27.64
C ASN A 138 58.01 -27.88 -28.65
N GLY A 139 57.80 -29.12 -28.21
CA GLY A 139 57.82 -30.31 -29.06
C GLY A 139 56.52 -30.54 -29.84
N ILE A 140 55.43 -29.84 -29.49
CA ILE A 140 54.17 -29.89 -30.22
C ILE A 140 54.33 -29.08 -31.51
N THR A 141 54.56 -29.79 -32.61
CA THR A 141 54.85 -29.19 -33.94
C THR A 141 53.69 -29.33 -34.93
N SER A 142 52.65 -30.09 -34.55
CA SER A 142 51.41 -30.26 -35.30
C SER A 142 50.31 -29.50 -34.56
N TYR A 143 49.89 -28.36 -35.11
CA TYR A 143 48.88 -27.49 -34.51
C TYR A 143 47.47 -27.73 -35.08
N ASN A 144 47.24 -28.84 -35.77
CA ASN A 144 45.98 -29.19 -36.44
C ASN A 144 45.58 -30.67 -36.27
N ASP A 145 45.94 -31.30 -35.15
CA ASP A 145 45.54 -32.66 -34.79
C ASP A 145 44.10 -32.68 -34.25
N THR A 146 43.20 -33.29 -35.01
CA THR A 146 41.76 -33.36 -34.69
C THR A 146 41.45 -34.32 -33.55
N SER A 147 42.42 -35.12 -33.07
CA SER A 147 42.26 -36.02 -31.93
C SER A 147 42.60 -35.37 -30.58
N LYS A 148 43.08 -34.13 -30.60
CA LYS A 148 43.45 -33.33 -29.43
C LYS A 148 42.52 -32.12 -29.34
N VAL A 149 42.49 -31.44 -28.19
CA VAL A 149 41.65 -30.23 -28.03
C VAL A 149 42.00 -29.19 -29.09
N HIS A 150 40.99 -28.69 -29.82
CA HIS A 150 41.17 -27.76 -30.92
C HIS A 150 39.95 -26.87 -31.14
N THR A 151 40.16 -25.71 -31.74
CA THR A 151 39.11 -24.83 -32.27
C THR A 151 39.07 -24.94 -33.78
N THR A 152 37.89 -24.76 -34.38
CA THR A 152 37.67 -24.65 -35.82
C THR A 152 37.29 -23.22 -36.16
N ASP A 153 37.74 -22.68 -37.28
CA ASP A 153 37.26 -21.39 -37.77
C ASP A 153 35.96 -21.59 -38.57
N GLU A 154 34.86 -20.95 -38.15
CA GLU A 154 33.51 -21.15 -38.73
C GLU A 154 33.47 -20.82 -40.23
N ASP A 155 34.23 -19.81 -40.67
CA ASP A 155 34.18 -19.29 -42.03
C ASP A 155 35.09 -20.09 -43.00
N THR A 156 36.19 -20.65 -42.49
CA THR A 156 37.24 -21.28 -43.31
C THR A 156 37.37 -22.80 -43.08
N GLY A 157 36.88 -23.30 -41.96
CA GLY A 157 37.03 -24.69 -41.50
C GLY A 157 38.46 -25.04 -41.09
N GLU A 158 39.33 -24.05 -40.86
CA GLU A 158 40.70 -24.29 -40.40
C GLU A 158 40.73 -24.70 -38.94
N ILE A 159 41.50 -25.74 -38.61
CA ILE A 159 41.62 -26.29 -37.26
C ILE A 159 42.91 -25.80 -36.59
N THR A 160 42.79 -25.39 -35.33
CA THR A 160 43.90 -24.93 -34.48
C THR A 160 43.85 -25.61 -33.11
N ASN A 161 44.88 -26.38 -32.75
CA ASN A 161 45.00 -26.96 -31.43
C ASN A 161 45.20 -25.89 -30.34
N GLN A 162 44.51 -26.09 -29.21
CA GLN A 162 44.57 -25.19 -28.06
C GLN A 162 45.30 -25.87 -26.90
N ALA A 163 45.84 -25.10 -25.96
CA ALA A 163 46.37 -25.66 -24.72
C ALA A 163 45.23 -26.11 -23.79
N TYR A 164 44.19 -25.28 -23.69
CA TYR A 164 42.92 -25.61 -23.06
C TYR A 164 41.80 -24.71 -23.58
N VAL A 165 40.57 -25.11 -23.29
CA VAL A 165 39.34 -24.36 -23.60
C VAL A 165 38.42 -24.38 -22.38
N VAL A 166 37.80 -23.25 -22.06
CA VAL A 166 36.73 -23.14 -21.05
C VAL A 166 35.45 -22.53 -21.64
N VAL A 167 34.30 -23.08 -21.28
CA VAL A 167 32.99 -22.72 -21.88
C VAL A 167 31.90 -22.54 -20.81
N SER A 168 31.07 -21.51 -20.97
CA SER A 168 29.83 -21.24 -20.23
C SER A 168 28.63 -21.51 -21.14
N GLY A 169 27.62 -22.20 -20.60
CA GLY A 169 26.48 -22.76 -21.33
C GLY A 169 25.34 -21.78 -21.66
N GLY A 170 25.53 -20.48 -21.44
CA GLY A 170 24.54 -19.46 -21.82
C GLY A 170 23.19 -19.54 -21.08
N ALA A 171 22.14 -18.99 -21.70
CA ALA A 171 20.82 -18.75 -21.10
C ALA A 171 19.75 -19.77 -21.51
N LYS A 172 19.95 -20.49 -22.62
CA LYS A 172 19.06 -21.51 -23.16
C LYS A 172 19.76 -22.86 -23.17
N ASP A 173 19.65 -23.55 -22.06
CA ASP A 173 19.84 -25.01 -22.03
C ASP A 173 18.61 -25.70 -22.68
N LEU A 174 18.54 -25.65 -24.02
CA LEU A 174 17.47 -26.31 -24.79
C LEU A 174 17.94 -27.71 -25.20
N ASP A 175 17.54 -28.74 -24.45
CA ASP A 175 16.78 -29.82 -25.09
C ASP A 175 15.83 -30.59 -24.17
N GLY A 176 15.93 -30.52 -22.83
CA GLY A 176 14.95 -31.17 -21.97
C GLY A 176 14.74 -32.66 -22.29
N ASP A 177 15.81 -33.36 -22.67
CA ASP A 177 15.84 -34.79 -22.82
C ASP A 177 16.91 -35.36 -21.87
N SER A 178 16.58 -36.48 -21.23
CA SER A 178 17.39 -37.05 -20.14
C SER A 178 18.57 -37.89 -20.66
N ALA A 179 19.12 -37.56 -21.84
CA ALA A 179 20.28 -38.19 -22.45
C ALA A 179 21.28 -37.13 -22.95
N ASP A 180 22.40 -37.04 -22.22
CA ASP A 180 23.73 -36.57 -22.68
C ASP A 180 23.85 -35.99 -24.12
N GLY A 181 23.74 -34.66 -24.25
CA GLY A 181 23.99 -33.96 -25.53
C GLY A 181 24.27 -32.45 -25.38
N PHE A 182 25.49 -32.10 -25.01
CA PHE A 182 26.02 -30.73 -24.88
C PHE A 182 26.07 -30.00 -26.25
N PHE A 183 25.81 -28.68 -26.27
CA PHE A 183 25.73 -27.75 -27.43
C PHE A 183 24.46 -27.81 -28.29
N ASP A 184 23.87 -26.65 -28.60
CA ASP A 184 22.67 -26.50 -29.45
C ASP A 184 22.96 -26.73 -30.94
N GLY A 185 23.25 -27.99 -31.30
CA GLY A 185 22.97 -28.52 -32.63
C GLY A 185 24.03 -28.28 -33.71
N PHE A 186 25.28 -27.95 -33.37
CA PHE A 186 26.45 -28.11 -34.26
C PHE A 186 27.70 -28.73 -33.63
N ASN A 187 27.65 -29.19 -32.38
CA ASN A 187 28.76 -29.90 -31.72
C ASN A 187 28.26 -31.17 -30.99
N GLU A 188 27.45 -31.98 -31.67
CA GLU A 188 27.04 -33.29 -31.15
C GLU A 188 28.10 -34.36 -31.44
N GLY A 189 28.67 -34.95 -30.38
CA GLY A 189 29.26 -36.28 -30.39
C GLY A 189 30.58 -36.46 -31.15
N SER A 190 31.67 -36.73 -30.42
CA SER A 190 33.01 -37.08 -30.93
C SER A 190 33.67 -36.04 -31.86
N ASP A 191 33.11 -34.84 -31.97
CA ASP A 191 33.63 -33.76 -32.78
C ASP A 191 34.14 -32.65 -31.85
N VAL A 192 35.46 -32.57 -31.69
CA VAL A 192 36.12 -31.64 -30.74
C VAL A 192 36.31 -30.26 -31.40
N GLN A 193 35.29 -29.76 -32.08
CA GLN A 193 35.36 -28.49 -32.81
C GLN A 193 34.82 -27.35 -31.93
N PHE A 194 35.51 -26.22 -31.87
CA PHE A 194 35.05 -25.03 -31.13
C PHE A 194 35.24 -23.77 -31.99
N ASP A 195 34.19 -23.00 -32.26
CA ASP A 195 34.25 -21.93 -33.28
C ASP A 195 34.94 -20.63 -32.80
N ASP A 196 35.97 -20.22 -33.56
CA ASP A 196 36.83 -19.00 -33.53
C ASP A 196 37.98 -18.93 -32.48
N THR A 197 39.22 -19.01 -32.98
CA THR A 197 40.51 -18.92 -32.28
C THR A 197 40.85 -17.61 -31.56
N ASN A 198 40.20 -16.49 -31.87
CA ASN A 198 40.74 -15.16 -31.53
C ASN A 198 39.80 -14.21 -30.78
N LYS A 199 38.70 -14.69 -30.18
CA LYS A 199 37.69 -13.79 -29.60
C LYS A 199 37.17 -14.20 -28.22
N ILE A 200 37.20 -13.25 -27.29
CA ILE A 200 36.18 -13.13 -26.23
C ILE A 200 35.05 -12.26 -26.82
N GLU A 201 34.20 -12.81 -27.70
CA GLU A 201 32.99 -12.11 -28.17
C GLU A 201 31.73 -12.93 -27.91
N PHE A 202 30.64 -12.22 -27.58
CA PHE A 202 29.29 -12.76 -27.48
C PHE A 202 28.80 -13.09 -28.90
N HIS A 203 28.76 -14.37 -29.30
CA HIS A 203 28.18 -14.79 -30.59
C HIS A 203 26.64 -14.81 -30.56
N GLY A 204 26.05 -13.72 -30.07
CA GLY A 204 24.64 -13.44 -30.29
C GLY A 204 24.48 -12.51 -31.48
N ASN A 205 24.43 -13.03 -32.71
CA ASN A 205 23.73 -12.29 -33.75
C ASN A 205 22.22 -12.48 -33.49
N PRO A 206 21.47 -11.45 -33.05
CA PRO A 206 20.05 -11.59 -32.73
C PRO A 206 19.16 -11.94 -33.94
N VAL A 207 19.75 -12.11 -35.13
CA VAL A 207 19.05 -12.46 -36.37
C VAL A 207 19.23 -13.94 -36.77
N ASN A 208 20.25 -14.67 -36.28
CA ASN A 208 20.44 -16.09 -36.61
C ASN A 208 20.55 -16.94 -35.33
N THR A 209 19.54 -17.78 -35.10
CA THR A 209 19.23 -18.51 -33.88
C THR A 209 20.16 -19.71 -33.63
N ARG A 210 21.47 -19.52 -33.41
CA ARG A 210 22.37 -20.68 -33.43
C ARG A 210 23.30 -20.93 -32.24
N TYR A 211 23.71 -19.94 -31.44
CA TYR A 211 24.58 -20.18 -30.27
C TYR A 211 24.34 -19.09 -29.20
N ASP A 212 24.30 -19.46 -27.91
CA ASP A 212 24.30 -18.53 -26.77
C ASP A 212 25.41 -18.80 -25.72
N ASP A 213 26.30 -19.75 -26.04
CA ASP A 213 27.47 -20.11 -25.25
C ASP A 213 28.57 -19.02 -25.29
N LEU A 214 29.37 -18.97 -24.22
CA LEU A 214 30.55 -18.12 -24.12
C LEU A 214 31.78 -18.99 -23.94
N MET A 215 32.81 -18.76 -24.75
CA MET A 215 34.03 -19.57 -24.76
C MET A 215 35.28 -18.71 -24.54
N ARG A 216 36.30 -19.31 -23.94
CA ARG A 216 37.69 -18.84 -23.99
C ARG A 216 38.63 -19.99 -24.30
N ALA A 217 39.41 -19.86 -25.37
CA ALA A 217 40.54 -20.73 -25.69
C ALA A 217 41.85 -20.06 -25.30
N PHE A 218 42.84 -20.87 -24.92
CA PHE A 218 44.20 -20.41 -24.69
C PHE A 218 45.15 -21.21 -25.57
N SER A 219 45.95 -20.53 -26.38
CA SER A 219 46.74 -21.19 -27.41
C SER A 219 48.02 -21.82 -26.85
N LEU A 220 48.50 -22.86 -27.54
CA LEU A 220 49.80 -23.47 -27.24
C LEU A 220 50.94 -22.45 -27.34
N THR A 221 50.85 -21.48 -28.26
CA THR A 221 51.87 -20.44 -28.48
C THR A 221 51.90 -19.44 -27.33
N GLU A 222 50.73 -18.99 -26.86
CA GLU A 222 50.64 -18.10 -25.69
C GLU A 222 51.16 -18.81 -24.44
N LEU A 223 50.84 -20.10 -24.25
CA LEU A 223 51.36 -20.86 -23.12
C LEU A 223 52.89 -21.03 -23.16
N VAL A 224 53.50 -21.12 -24.36
CA VAL A 224 54.96 -21.11 -24.50
C VAL A 224 55.54 -19.77 -24.03
N GLN A 225 54.89 -18.65 -24.38
CA GLN A 225 55.32 -17.32 -23.95
C GLN A 225 55.17 -17.15 -22.45
N THR A 226 54.08 -17.63 -21.85
CA THR A 226 53.83 -17.49 -20.42
C THR A 226 54.75 -18.37 -19.56
N ASN A 227 55.06 -19.60 -19.98
CA ASN A 227 55.69 -20.58 -19.09
C ASN A 227 57.12 -20.99 -19.47
N CYS A 228 57.57 -20.68 -20.70
CA CYS A 228 58.76 -21.30 -21.28
C CYS A 228 59.78 -20.33 -21.87
N THR A 229 59.54 -19.02 -21.79
CA THR A 229 60.58 -18.02 -21.98
C THR A 229 61.48 -18.01 -20.75
N SER A 230 62.65 -18.63 -20.88
CA SER A 230 63.70 -18.46 -19.89
C SER A 230 64.18 -17.02 -19.90
N HIS A 231 63.98 -16.27 -18.82
CA HIS A 231 64.93 -15.21 -18.45
C HIS A 231 66.26 -15.89 -18.08
N THR A 232 66.99 -16.31 -19.12
CA THR A 232 68.39 -16.62 -18.99
C THR A 232 69.12 -15.32 -18.74
N THR A 233 69.87 -15.30 -17.64
CA THR A 233 70.81 -14.26 -17.18
C THR A 233 71.94 -13.97 -18.18
N GLY A 234 71.60 -13.49 -19.38
CA GLY A 234 72.59 -13.18 -20.40
C GLY A 234 72.07 -12.83 -21.78
N ASP A 235 70.91 -12.17 -21.90
CA ASP A 235 70.62 -11.38 -23.10
C ASP A 235 70.55 -9.90 -22.72
N ASP A 236 71.16 -9.09 -23.58
CA ASP A 236 71.47 -7.68 -23.41
C ASP A 236 70.19 -6.85 -23.61
N ASP A 237 69.28 -6.87 -22.63
CA ASP A 237 68.23 -5.84 -22.58
C ASP A 237 68.78 -4.59 -21.91
N THR A 238 68.70 -3.48 -22.64
CA THR A 238 69.53 -2.29 -22.41
C THR A 238 68.77 -1.17 -21.71
N THR A 239 67.69 -1.51 -21.00
CA THR A 239 67.04 -0.62 -20.03
C THR A 239 67.29 -1.17 -18.64
N SER A 240 68.47 -0.84 -18.12
CA SER A 240 68.77 -1.01 -16.69
C SER A 240 67.69 -0.29 -15.89
N GLU A 241 66.92 -1.03 -15.10
CA GLU A 241 65.99 -0.51 -14.10
C GLU A 241 66.75 0.44 -13.15
N ILE A 242 66.14 1.59 -12.85
CA ILE A 242 66.74 2.63 -11.99
C ILE A 242 65.96 2.66 -10.68
N CYS A 243 66.48 1.87 -9.73
CA CYS A 243 65.90 1.55 -8.42
C CYS A 243 65.74 2.70 -7.40
N ASP A 244 65.73 3.96 -7.85
CA ASP A 244 65.64 5.13 -6.96
C ASP A 244 64.88 6.33 -7.57
N ASN A 245 64.10 6.14 -8.64
CA ASN A 245 63.56 7.23 -9.43
C ASN A 245 62.01 7.33 -9.42
N GLY A 246 61.31 6.36 -8.82
CA GLY A 246 59.85 6.34 -8.70
C GLY A 246 59.12 5.93 -9.97
N LYS A 247 59.75 5.15 -10.85
CA LYS A 247 59.16 4.63 -12.09
C LYS A 247 59.45 3.15 -12.26
N ASP A 248 58.66 2.57 -13.15
CA ASP A 248 58.84 1.25 -13.74
C ASP A 248 59.57 1.50 -15.09
N ASP A 249 60.89 1.30 -15.12
CA ASP A 249 61.74 1.59 -16.28
C ASP A 249 61.91 0.38 -17.22
N ASP A 250 61.54 -0.84 -16.80
CA ASP A 250 61.57 -2.07 -17.60
C ASP A 250 60.18 -2.60 -18.03
N GLY A 251 59.10 -2.08 -17.44
CA GLY A 251 57.71 -2.27 -17.87
C GLY A 251 57.02 -3.50 -17.28
N ASP A 252 57.50 -4.03 -16.14
CA ASP A 252 56.94 -5.19 -15.46
C ASP A 252 55.85 -4.86 -14.40
N ASP A 253 55.43 -3.58 -14.34
CA ASP A 253 54.47 -2.97 -13.42
C ASP A 253 54.97 -2.80 -11.95
N TYR A 254 56.25 -3.05 -11.67
CA TYR A 254 56.87 -2.79 -10.36
C TYR A 254 57.76 -1.53 -10.38
N ILE A 255 57.87 -0.83 -9.25
CA ILE A 255 58.54 0.47 -9.14
C ILE A 255 59.65 0.40 -8.08
N ASP A 256 60.87 0.83 -8.43
CA ASP A 256 62.03 0.92 -7.53
C ASP A 256 62.26 -0.35 -6.67
N CYS A 257 62.23 -0.25 -5.34
CA CYS A 257 62.51 -1.38 -4.43
C CYS A 257 61.38 -2.41 -4.34
N ASP A 258 60.24 -2.15 -4.99
CA ASP A 258 59.17 -3.15 -5.15
C ASP A 258 59.43 -4.04 -6.37
N ASP A 259 60.38 -3.66 -7.23
CA ASP A 259 60.89 -4.43 -8.37
C ASP A 259 61.95 -5.45 -7.92
N GLN A 260 61.82 -6.67 -8.46
CA GLN A 260 62.68 -7.79 -8.13
C GLN A 260 64.09 -7.67 -8.71
N ASP A 261 64.27 -6.91 -9.79
CA ASP A 261 65.57 -6.62 -10.42
C ASP A 261 66.36 -5.55 -9.64
N CYS A 262 65.69 -4.83 -8.73
CA CYS A 262 66.28 -3.89 -7.78
C CYS A 262 66.82 -4.52 -6.50
N TYR A 263 66.88 -5.85 -6.44
CA TYR A 263 67.41 -6.60 -5.31
C TYR A 263 68.93 -6.40 -5.12
N GLY A 264 69.31 -5.84 -3.97
CA GLY A 264 70.71 -5.69 -3.55
C GLY A 264 71.41 -4.42 -4.04
N VAL A 265 70.69 -3.50 -4.68
CA VAL A 265 71.15 -2.17 -5.09
C VAL A 265 70.82 -1.14 -3.99
N ASP A 266 71.71 -0.20 -3.67
CA ASP A 266 71.49 0.82 -2.62
C ASP A 266 70.69 1.98 -3.23
N PRO A 267 69.36 2.10 -2.94
CA PRO A 267 68.79 2.31 -1.60
C PRO A 267 67.93 1.15 -1.01
N CYS A 268 67.82 0.00 -1.69
CA CYS A 268 66.89 -1.09 -1.34
C CYS A 268 67.41 -2.08 -0.28
N GLY A 269 68.69 -1.96 0.13
CA GLY A 269 69.29 -2.67 1.28
C GLY A 269 69.58 -4.17 1.06
N PRO A 270 70.43 -4.79 1.92
CA PRO A 270 70.76 -6.21 1.82
C PRO A 270 69.67 -7.07 2.47
N GLY A 271 68.89 -7.79 1.65
CA GLY A 271 67.84 -8.72 2.10
C GLY A 271 68.34 -9.78 3.10
N GLY A 272 67.60 -9.99 4.19
CA GLY A 272 67.96 -10.91 5.28
C GLY A 272 67.60 -12.38 5.02
N ALA A 273 68.31 -13.29 5.69
CA ALA A 273 68.14 -14.75 5.58
C ALA A 273 66.82 -15.32 6.14
N ASN A 274 65.87 -14.49 6.57
CA ASN A 274 64.57 -14.89 7.13
C ASN A 274 63.45 -14.24 6.34
N VAL A 275 62.34 -14.94 6.14
CA VAL A 275 61.11 -14.37 5.56
C VAL A 275 60.46 -13.37 6.52
N VAL A 276 59.88 -12.29 5.98
CA VAL A 276 59.21 -11.21 6.72
C VAL A 276 57.99 -10.73 5.93
N ILE A 277 56.83 -10.62 6.59
CA ILE A 277 55.61 -10.05 6.00
C ILE A 277 55.72 -8.52 5.96
N THR A 278 55.67 -7.91 4.77
CA THR A 278 55.84 -6.47 4.54
C THR A 278 54.52 -5.69 4.60
N THR A 279 53.36 -6.33 4.35
CA THR A 279 52.04 -5.70 4.46
C THR A 279 51.87 -5.05 5.84
N SER A 280 51.58 -3.75 5.88
CA SER A 280 51.49 -2.99 7.14
C SER A 280 50.12 -3.06 7.80
N SER A 281 49.06 -3.01 7.00
CA SER A 281 47.64 -2.94 7.37
C SER A 281 46.77 -3.39 6.20
N ILE A 282 45.51 -3.71 6.48
CA ILE A 282 44.49 -4.06 5.47
C ILE A 282 43.35 -3.03 5.51
N PRO A 283 42.67 -2.74 4.39
CA PRO A 283 41.61 -1.74 4.34
C PRO A 283 40.35 -2.22 5.08
N PRO A 284 39.52 -1.29 5.60
CA PRO A 284 38.17 -1.63 6.09
C PRO A 284 37.27 -2.07 4.93
N GLY A 285 36.13 -2.66 5.25
CA GLY A 285 35.07 -2.96 4.27
C GLY A 285 33.68 -2.92 4.88
N GLU A 286 32.66 -2.82 4.04
CA GLU A 286 31.27 -2.72 4.46
C GLU A 286 30.64 -4.11 4.65
N LEU A 287 29.74 -4.22 5.62
CA LEU A 287 28.98 -5.45 5.88
C LEU A 287 28.27 -5.92 4.59
N ASN A 288 28.28 -7.23 4.35
CA ASN A 288 27.73 -7.93 3.17
C ASN A 288 28.45 -7.66 1.84
N ASP A 289 29.48 -6.81 1.80
CA ASP A 289 30.27 -6.59 0.59
C ASP A 289 31.34 -7.67 0.37
N ASP A 290 31.67 -7.89 -0.90
CA ASP A 290 32.84 -8.67 -1.33
C ASP A 290 34.12 -7.97 -0.86
N TYR A 291 35.02 -8.71 -0.20
CA TYR A 291 36.31 -8.22 0.29
C TYR A 291 37.47 -8.93 -0.39
N SER A 292 38.53 -8.18 -0.73
CA SER A 292 39.78 -8.77 -1.21
C SER A 292 41.01 -7.91 -0.88
N VAL A 293 42.08 -8.58 -0.45
CA VAL A 293 43.38 -7.98 -0.15
C VAL A 293 44.50 -8.96 -0.48
N THR A 294 45.70 -8.48 -0.79
CA THR A 294 46.88 -9.34 -1.06
C THR A 294 47.98 -9.05 -0.06
N PHE A 295 48.46 -10.09 0.61
CA PHE A 295 49.59 -10.02 1.54
C PHE A 295 50.91 -10.14 0.79
N GLN A 296 51.92 -9.41 1.26
CA GLN A 296 53.25 -9.32 0.67
C GLN A 296 54.31 -9.71 1.69
N ALA A 297 55.37 -10.38 1.23
CA ALA A 297 56.50 -10.82 2.04
C ALA A 297 57.82 -10.64 1.30
N THR A 298 58.93 -10.54 2.05
CA THR A 298 60.30 -10.41 1.54
C THR A 298 61.27 -11.27 2.36
N GLY A 299 62.48 -11.53 1.84
CA GLY A 299 63.49 -12.38 2.48
C GLY A 299 63.20 -13.89 2.33
N GLY A 300 64.11 -14.76 2.76
CA GLY A 300 63.96 -16.21 2.54
C GLY A 300 64.13 -16.64 1.08
N THR A 301 63.66 -17.84 0.72
CA THR A 301 63.69 -18.38 -0.66
C THR A 301 62.28 -18.60 -1.21
N THR A 302 61.97 -18.06 -2.39
CA THR A 302 60.69 -18.25 -3.08
C THR A 302 60.63 -19.61 -3.79
N PRO A 303 59.43 -20.22 -3.99
CA PRO A 303 58.09 -19.66 -3.76
C PRO A 303 57.69 -19.60 -2.29
N TYR A 304 56.78 -18.69 -1.97
CA TYR A 304 56.16 -18.59 -0.65
C TYR A 304 54.88 -19.42 -0.58
N GLU A 305 54.64 -20.06 0.56
CA GLU A 305 53.38 -20.72 0.90
C GLU A 305 52.68 -19.94 2.01
N TRP A 306 51.45 -19.51 1.73
CA TRP A 306 50.61 -18.71 2.62
C TRP A 306 49.53 -19.58 3.25
N GLU A 307 49.36 -19.45 4.55
CA GLU A 307 48.29 -20.09 5.31
C GLU A 307 47.55 -19.07 6.15
N LEU A 308 46.22 -19.22 6.20
CA LEU A 308 45.36 -18.41 7.06
C LEU A 308 45.37 -19.01 8.46
N THR A 309 46.02 -18.33 9.40
CA THR A 309 46.08 -18.79 10.80
C THR A 309 44.88 -18.31 11.63
N SER A 310 44.15 -17.30 11.15
CA SER A 310 42.89 -16.81 11.72
C SER A 310 42.09 -16.13 10.63
N ASP A 311 40.87 -16.59 10.40
CA ASP A 311 39.90 -16.01 9.45
C ASP A 311 39.06 -14.90 10.08
N GLY A 312 39.26 -14.57 11.37
CA GLY A 312 38.46 -13.55 12.06
C GLY A 312 36.99 -13.94 12.29
N GLY A 313 36.60 -15.19 12.01
CA GLY A 313 35.23 -15.68 12.10
C GLY A 313 34.39 -15.55 10.82
N PHE A 314 34.96 -15.00 9.73
CA PHE A 314 34.27 -14.89 8.44
C PHE A 314 34.13 -16.26 7.76
N THR A 315 32.93 -16.61 7.28
CA THR A 315 32.68 -17.99 6.82
C THR A 315 33.17 -18.30 5.41
N ASP A 316 33.37 -17.28 4.58
CA ASP A 316 33.73 -17.39 3.16
C ASP A 316 35.16 -16.86 2.87
N PHE A 317 35.98 -16.68 3.90
CA PHE A 317 37.36 -16.21 3.71
C PHE A 317 38.26 -17.33 3.19
N PHE A 318 38.88 -17.09 2.05
CA PHE A 318 39.84 -17.97 1.42
C PHE A 318 41.15 -17.23 1.14
N LEU A 319 42.27 -17.76 1.63
CA LEU A 319 43.62 -17.28 1.33
C LEU A 319 44.28 -18.20 0.31
N HIS A 320 44.64 -17.64 -0.85
CA HIS A 320 45.31 -18.41 -1.89
C HIS A 320 46.79 -18.66 -1.53
N THR A 321 47.16 -19.94 -1.41
CA THR A 321 48.44 -20.42 -0.87
C THR A 321 49.67 -19.82 -1.55
N TYR A 322 49.66 -19.61 -2.87
CA TYR A 322 50.88 -19.16 -3.59
C TYR A 322 50.90 -17.67 -3.96
N THR A 323 49.79 -16.95 -3.75
CA THR A 323 49.69 -15.53 -4.15
C THR A 323 49.47 -14.60 -2.96
N GLY A 324 49.16 -15.14 -1.77
CA GLY A 324 48.85 -14.33 -0.60
C GLY A 324 47.55 -13.53 -0.74
N LYS A 325 46.71 -13.81 -1.75
CA LYS A 325 45.43 -13.11 -1.96
C LYS A 325 44.33 -13.71 -1.09
N LEU A 326 43.78 -12.88 -0.20
CA LEU A 326 42.57 -13.15 0.57
C LEU A 326 41.34 -12.66 -0.21
N SER A 327 40.28 -13.46 -0.25
CA SER A 327 38.98 -13.09 -0.79
C SER A 327 37.84 -13.73 0.00
N GLY A 328 36.69 -13.06 0.10
CA GLY A 328 35.47 -13.58 0.70
C GLY A 328 34.42 -12.48 0.86
N THR A 329 33.39 -12.72 1.65
CA THR A 329 32.33 -11.74 1.96
C THR A 329 32.40 -11.31 3.44
N LEU A 330 32.12 -10.05 3.75
CA LEU A 330 32.11 -9.56 5.13
C LEU A 330 30.78 -9.86 5.83
N ASP A 331 30.67 -11.07 6.39
CA ASP A 331 29.44 -11.60 7.01
C ASP A 331 29.38 -11.47 8.55
N GLN A 332 30.20 -10.58 9.13
CA GLN A 332 30.27 -10.36 10.59
C GLN A 332 29.75 -8.97 10.95
N CYS A 333 29.16 -8.82 12.14
CA CYS A 333 28.65 -7.54 12.62
C CYS A 333 29.71 -6.41 12.55
N PRO A 334 29.32 -5.13 12.46
CA PRO A 334 30.28 -4.03 12.46
C PRO A 334 31.20 -4.06 13.69
N GLY A 335 32.51 -3.97 13.45
CA GLY A 335 33.52 -4.19 14.49
C GLY A 335 34.91 -4.46 13.92
N THR A 336 35.87 -4.71 14.82
CA THR A 336 37.26 -5.02 14.44
C THR A 336 37.53 -6.51 14.64
N TYR A 337 38.02 -7.16 13.59
CA TYR A 337 38.29 -8.59 13.51
C TYR A 337 39.77 -8.84 13.22
N THR A 338 40.34 -9.91 13.78
CA THR A 338 41.76 -10.21 13.61
C THR A 338 41.96 -11.27 12.53
N ILE A 339 42.60 -10.87 11.43
CA ILE A 339 43.03 -11.75 10.34
C ILE A 339 44.49 -12.12 10.55
N GLY A 340 44.77 -13.42 10.66
CA GLY A 340 46.11 -13.94 10.88
C GLY A 340 46.60 -14.67 9.65
N VAL A 341 47.81 -14.37 9.20
CA VAL A 341 48.47 -15.07 8.11
C VAL A 341 49.87 -15.52 8.51
N GLU A 342 50.25 -16.68 8.01
CA GLU A 342 51.60 -17.20 8.04
C GLU A 342 52.13 -17.33 6.63
N VAL A 343 53.39 -16.97 6.43
CA VAL A 343 54.12 -17.22 5.20
C VAL A 343 55.31 -18.12 5.51
N GLU A 344 55.44 -19.20 4.75
CA GLU A 344 56.57 -20.13 4.75
C GLU A 344 57.38 -19.94 3.46
N ASP A 345 58.70 -19.96 3.57
CA ASP A 345 59.61 -19.95 2.42
C ASP A 345 59.98 -21.38 1.98
N SER A 346 60.44 -21.55 0.74
CA SER A 346 60.73 -22.87 0.17
C SER A 346 62.07 -23.47 0.60
N THR A 347 62.65 -23.05 1.75
CA THR A 347 63.98 -23.52 2.16
C THR A 347 63.95 -25.00 2.60
N LEU A 348 64.87 -25.80 2.05
CA LEU A 348 64.91 -27.24 2.31
C LEU A 348 65.38 -27.53 3.74
N SER A 349 64.93 -28.65 4.32
CA SER A 349 65.33 -29.08 5.68
C SER A 349 66.84 -29.26 5.86
N ALA A 350 67.59 -29.49 4.78
CA ALA A 350 69.05 -29.59 4.79
C ALA A 350 69.76 -28.24 5.05
N ASP A 351 69.10 -27.11 4.75
CA ASP A 351 69.65 -25.75 4.85
C ASP A 351 69.14 -25.01 6.10
N GLY A 352 68.65 -25.76 7.10
CA GLY A 352 68.10 -25.22 8.34
C GLY A 352 66.57 -25.10 8.36
N GLY A 353 65.89 -25.64 7.35
CA GLY A 353 64.43 -25.78 7.26
C GLY A 353 63.68 -24.51 6.90
N PRO A 354 62.41 -24.66 6.48
CA PRO A 354 61.54 -23.55 6.09
C PRO A 354 61.56 -22.45 7.14
N LYS A 355 61.71 -21.22 6.69
CA LYS A 355 61.58 -20.02 7.52
C LYS A 355 60.15 -19.56 7.42
N THR A 356 59.54 -19.27 8.56
CA THR A 356 58.17 -18.77 8.62
C THR A 356 58.12 -17.37 9.23
N ALA A 357 57.14 -16.58 8.82
CA ALA A 357 56.74 -15.35 9.47
C ALA A 357 55.22 -15.33 9.63
N THR A 358 54.76 -15.04 10.85
CA THR A 358 53.34 -14.92 11.17
C THR A 358 53.03 -13.47 11.50
N ARG A 359 51.89 -12.95 11.00
CA ARG A 359 51.42 -11.61 11.33
C ARG A 359 49.90 -11.57 11.43
N SER A 360 49.41 -10.71 12.32
CA SER A 360 47.99 -10.42 12.48
C SER A 360 47.66 -9.00 12.02
N PHE A 361 46.49 -8.85 11.43
CA PHE A 361 45.94 -7.61 10.89
C PHE A 361 44.56 -7.36 11.46
N ASP A 362 44.26 -6.09 11.76
CA ASP A 362 42.94 -5.66 12.18
C ASP A 362 42.11 -5.30 10.93
N LEU A 363 41.02 -6.04 10.70
CA LEU A 363 40.01 -5.76 9.69
C LEU A 363 38.82 -5.06 10.35
N GLU A 364 38.54 -3.83 9.96
CA GLU A 364 37.38 -3.09 10.41
C GLU A 364 36.21 -3.32 9.45
N VAL A 365 35.12 -3.92 9.95
CA VAL A 365 33.84 -4.02 9.25
C VAL A 365 32.98 -2.82 9.63
N THR A 366 32.57 -2.06 8.62
CA THR A 366 31.70 -0.89 8.76
C THR A 366 30.29 -1.21 8.29
N THR A 367 29.35 -0.33 8.59
CA THR A 367 27.96 -0.39 8.14
C THR A 367 27.50 1.01 7.75
N ASP A 368 26.62 1.10 6.77
CA ASP A 368 25.90 2.32 6.40
C ASP A 368 24.37 2.13 6.54
N LEU A 369 23.93 1.23 7.46
CA LEU A 369 22.50 1.00 7.71
C LEU A 369 21.77 2.34 7.76
N SER A 370 20.77 2.50 6.90
CA SER A 370 20.08 3.77 6.72
C SER A 370 18.59 3.59 6.49
N ILE A 371 17.78 4.38 7.17
CA ILE A 371 16.33 4.40 7.02
C ILE A 371 15.96 5.46 5.98
N SER A 372 15.14 5.07 5.02
CA SER A 372 14.58 5.99 4.01
C SER A 372 13.07 5.84 3.89
N ARG A 373 12.39 6.96 3.58
CA ARG A 373 10.95 6.99 3.31
C ARG A 373 10.71 6.61 1.85
N THR A 374 9.76 5.71 1.60
CA THR A 374 9.42 5.26 0.23
C THR A 374 8.39 6.16 -0.45
N SER A 375 7.51 6.80 0.33
CA SER A 375 6.45 7.70 -0.11
C SER A 375 6.91 9.17 -0.25
N GLY A 376 7.82 9.43 -1.18
CA GLY A 376 8.14 10.80 -1.63
C GLY A 376 9.44 11.42 -1.09
N SER A 377 9.68 12.70 -1.40
CA SER A 377 10.94 13.39 -1.09
C SER A 377 10.82 14.31 0.13
N GLY A 378 11.66 14.12 1.14
CA GLY A 378 11.79 14.97 2.33
C GLY A 378 11.41 14.27 3.64
N THR A 379 11.78 14.86 4.78
CA THR A 379 11.51 14.31 6.12
C THR A 379 10.22 14.83 6.75
N ASN A 380 9.70 16.01 6.37
CA ASN A 380 8.49 16.52 6.99
C ASN A 380 7.23 15.86 6.41
N ILE A 381 6.32 15.43 7.28
CA ILE A 381 5.08 14.74 6.95
C ILE A 381 3.90 15.54 7.50
N THR A 382 2.91 15.81 6.66
CA THR A 382 1.62 16.35 7.09
C THR A 382 0.61 15.22 7.12
N TRP A 383 -0.01 15.02 8.28
CA TRP A 383 -1.18 14.16 8.44
C TRP A 383 -2.41 15.07 8.46
N ASP A 384 -3.30 14.88 7.49
CA ASP A 384 -4.59 15.57 7.34
C ASP A 384 -5.81 14.63 7.52
N SER A 385 -5.56 13.31 7.60
CA SER A 385 -6.55 12.24 7.73
C SER A 385 -6.27 11.31 8.93
N PRO A 386 -7.31 10.80 9.62
CA PRO A 386 -7.17 9.89 10.76
C PRO A 386 -6.68 8.48 10.41
N ALA A 387 -6.67 8.09 9.13
CA ALA A 387 -6.29 6.75 8.66
C ALA A 387 -5.04 6.73 7.74
N GLN A 388 -4.24 7.80 7.76
CA GLN A 388 -3.06 7.90 6.89
C GLN A 388 -1.90 7.06 7.43
N GLN A 389 -1.09 6.53 6.51
CA GLN A 389 0.06 5.68 6.80
C GLN A 389 1.28 6.11 5.97
N GLU A 390 2.47 5.82 6.50
CA GLU A 390 3.75 6.16 5.86
C GLU A 390 4.69 4.95 5.94
N THR A 391 5.36 4.65 4.83
CA THR A 391 6.23 3.47 4.71
C THR A 391 7.70 3.87 4.68
N PHE A 392 8.50 3.12 5.42
CA PHE A 392 9.95 3.27 5.53
C PHE A 392 10.64 1.95 5.18
N THR A 393 11.86 2.05 4.68
CA THR A 393 12.71 0.92 4.30
C THR A 393 14.14 1.14 4.77
N THR A 394 14.89 0.06 4.99
CA THR A 394 16.35 0.09 5.13
C THR A 394 17.06 -0.27 3.81
N ASN A 395 18.37 0.00 3.73
CA ASN A 395 19.29 -0.62 2.77
C ASN A 395 19.71 -2.03 3.25
N ASP A 396 20.45 -2.77 2.42
CA ASP A 396 20.84 -4.18 2.65
C ASP A 396 22.00 -4.36 3.66
N SER A 397 22.37 -3.32 4.41
CA SER A 397 23.54 -3.29 5.30
C SER A 397 23.22 -3.83 6.70
N HIS A 398 22.69 -5.05 6.75
CA HIS A 398 22.34 -5.78 7.97
C HIS A 398 22.41 -7.31 7.76
N LEU A 399 22.53 -8.07 8.85
CA LEU A 399 22.59 -9.55 8.82
C LEU A 399 21.27 -10.21 9.23
N GLY A 400 20.58 -9.66 10.22
CA GLY A 400 19.30 -10.16 10.71
C GLY A 400 18.11 -9.35 10.24
N ASP A 401 16.90 -9.76 10.67
CA ASP A 401 15.68 -8.97 10.51
C ASP A 401 15.81 -7.63 11.25
N ILE A 402 15.21 -6.57 10.72
CA ILE A 402 15.21 -5.25 11.37
C ILE A 402 14.13 -5.19 12.46
N GLN A 403 14.55 -4.83 13.67
CA GLN A 403 13.68 -4.44 14.76
C GLN A 403 13.41 -2.95 14.71
N TRP A 404 12.13 -2.59 14.63
CA TRP A 404 11.68 -1.20 14.53
C TRP A 404 11.14 -0.69 15.87
N SER A 405 11.57 0.51 16.25
CA SER A 405 11.06 1.23 17.42
C SER A 405 10.70 2.66 17.05
N LEU A 406 9.53 3.13 17.50
CA LEU A 406 9.01 4.46 17.22
C LEU A 406 8.85 5.25 18.51
N ASP A 407 9.52 6.40 18.61
CA ASP A 407 9.22 7.47 19.56
C ASP A 407 8.51 8.61 18.82
N THR A 408 7.31 8.95 19.27
CA THR A 408 6.45 9.96 18.64
C THR A 408 6.67 11.37 19.19
N GLY A 409 7.63 11.56 20.12
CA GLY A 409 7.85 12.85 20.76
C GLY A 409 6.65 13.34 21.58
N GLY A 410 5.84 12.40 22.10
CA GLY A 410 4.63 12.67 22.89
C GLY A 410 3.33 12.74 22.08
N ALA A 411 3.36 12.45 20.78
CA ALA A 411 2.13 12.32 19.99
C ALA A 411 1.45 10.97 20.30
N GLY A 412 0.21 11.00 20.78
CA GLY A 412 -0.61 9.79 20.92
C GLY A 412 -1.08 9.27 19.56
N GLY A 413 -1.53 8.01 19.49
CA GLY A 413 -2.29 7.52 18.34
C GLY A 413 -1.50 7.03 17.13
N PHE A 414 -0.23 6.66 17.31
CA PHE A 414 0.61 6.10 16.25
C PHE A 414 1.08 4.71 16.59
N THR A 415 1.13 3.85 15.58
CA THR A 415 1.70 2.50 15.69
C THR A 415 2.75 2.30 14.61
N VAL A 416 3.72 1.43 14.90
CA VAL A 416 4.67 0.93 13.90
C VAL A 416 4.37 -0.56 13.70
N SER A 417 4.18 -0.97 12.45
CA SER A 417 4.03 -2.38 12.08
C SER A 417 5.10 -2.73 11.05
N SER A 418 5.94 -3.73 11.36
CA SER A 418 6.81 -4.33 10.35
C SER A 418 5.95 -5.03 9.29
N THR A 419 6.28 -4.81 8.02
CA THR A 419 5.61 -5.43 6.86
C THR A 419 6.53 -6.40 6.10
N GLY A 420 7.78 -6.53 6.56
CA GLY A 420 8.84 -7.39 6.02
C GLY A 420 10.13 -7.22 6.85
N SER A 421 11.21 -7.93 6.46
CA SER A 421 12.53 -7.84 7.11
C SER A 421 13.07 -6.40 7.14
N ASP A 422 12.84 -5.65 6.06
CA ASP A 422 13.54 -4.37 5.81
C ASP A 422 12.57 -3.18 5.72
N THR A 423 11.27 -3.43 5.89
CA THR A 423 10.23 -2.41 5.75
C THR A 423 9.35 -2.31 6.98
N CYS A 424 8.96 -1.08 7.31
CA CYS A 424 7.92 -0.83 8.28
C CYS A 424 6.92 0.22 7.80
N VAL A 425 5.75 0.19 8.41
CA VAL A 425 4.70 1.18 8.21
C VAL A 425 4.41 1.85 9.54
N VAL A 426 4.49 3.17 9.56
CA VAL A 426 3.97 4.00 10.64
C VAL A 426 2.54 4.39 10.29
N LYS A 427 1.59 4.02 11.14
CA LYS A 427 0.16 4.26 10.92
C LYS A 427 -0.41 5.20 11.97
N LYS A 428 -1.29 6.11 11.54
CA LYS A 428 -2.16 6.89 12.42
C LYS A 428 -3.40 6.06 12.74
N ASN A 429 -3.56 5.63 14.00
CA ASN A 429 -4.65 4.74 14.43
C ASN A 429 -5.37 5.19 15.73
N GLY A 430 -4.98 6.30 16.35
CA GLY A 430 -5.62 6.78 17.59
C GLY A 430 -5.52 8.30 17.75
N SER A 431 -5.98 8.86 18.87
CA SER A 431 -6.06 10.33 18.99
C SER A 431 -4.73 11.04 19.21
N THR A 432 -4.61 12.20 18.58
CA THR A 432 -3.46 13.10 18.65
C THR A 432 -3.94 14.54 18.66
N ILE A 433 -3.38 15.36 19.55
CA ILE A 433 -3.64 16.81 19.55
C ILE A 433 -3.04 17.42 18.28
N ALA A 434 -3.77 18.34 17.63
CA ALA A 434 -3.25 19.05 16.46
C ALA A 434 -2.00 19.86 16.86
N ASN A 435 -0.83 19.43 16.38
CA ASN A 435 0.46 20.06 16.65
C ASN A 435 1.52 19.52 15.68
N THR A 436 2.71 20.10 15.75
CA THR A 436 3.91 19.52 15.14
C THR A 436 4.73 18.78 16.18
N TYR A 437 5.03 17.52 15.91
CA TYR A 437 5.79 16.61 16.75
C TYR A 437 7.10 16.22 16.06
N ASN A 438 8.14 15.89 16.84
CA ASN A 438 9.38 15.33 16.32
C ASN A 438 9.37 13.83 16.60
N PHE A 439 9.31 13.04 15.54
CA PHE A 439 9.34 11.59 15.61
C PHE A 439 10.77 11.11 15.46
N SER A 440 11.06 9.98 16.11
CA SER A 440 12.30 9.24 15.96
C SER A 440 11.96 7.78 15.67
N LEU A 441 12.27 7.33 14.48
CA LEU A 441 12.15 5.93 14.07
C LEU A 441 13.54 5.31 14.10
N THR A 442 13.68 4.24 14.89
CA THR A 442 14.95 3.53 15.07
C THR A 442 14.85 2.15 14.44
N ALA A 443 15.81 1.82 13.58
CA ALA A 443 16.03 0.49 13.03
C ALA A 443 17.23 -0.14 13.73
N THR A 444 17.09 -1.38 14.19
CA THR A 444 18.19 -2.13 14.82
C THR A 444 18.24 -3.52 14.21
N ASP A 445 19.41 -3.91 13.71
CA ASP A 445 19.66 -5.27 13.23
C ASP A 445 19.55 -6.26 14.41
N SER A 446 18.65 -7.23 14.30
CA SER A 446 18.43 -8.25 15.34
C SER A 446 19.63 -9.16 15.60
N SER A 447 20.46 -9.38 14.57
CA SER A 447 21.70 -10.16 14.68
C SER A 447 22.87 -9.31 15.18
N CYS A 448 22.82 -8.00 14.96
CA CYS A 448 23.87 -7.04 15.31
C CYS A 448 23.32 -5.84 16.08
N SER A 449 23.11 -5.98 17.40
CA SER A 449 22.47 -4.92 18.22
C SER A 449 23.17 -3.55 18.23
N GLY A 450 24.44 -3.45 17.82
CA GLY A 450 25.16 -2.19 17.63
C GLY A 450 24.98 -1.54 16.24
N ASN A 451 24.46 -2.28 15.26
CA ASN A 451 24.13 -1.80 13.92
C ASN A 451 22.72 -1.19 13.96
N THR A 452 22.66 0.12 14.14
CA THR A 452 21.40 0.85 14.29
C THR A 452 21.44 2.17 13.53
N ASP A 453 20.31 2.54 12.95
CA ASP A 453 20.08 3.86 12.40
C ASP A 453 18.85 4.50 13.02
N GLN A 454 18.82 5.83 13.03
CA GLN A 454 17.73 6.61 13.58
C GLN A 454 17.36 7.76 12.64
N LEU A 455 16.14 7.70 12.10
CA LEU A 455 15.56 8.77 11.30
C LEU A 455 14.73 9.69 12.19
N ILE A 456 15.14 10.95 12.27
CA ILE A 456 14.38 12.02 12.91
C ILE A 456 13.58 12.78 11.85
N PHE A 457 12.27 12.91 12.07
CA PHE A 457 11.38 13.61 11.15
C PHE A 457 10.30 14.40 11.87
N GLN A 458 9.78 15.45 11.21
CA GLN A 458 8.69 16.25 11.76
C GLN A 458 7.36 15.77 11.21
N VAL A 459 6.39 15.69 12.10
CA VAL A 459 5.02 15.32 11.80
C VAL A 459 4.13 16.49 12.19
N THR A 460 3.43 17.09 11.23
CA THR A 460 2.36 18.06 11.51
C THR A 460 1.00 17.36 11.42
N VAL A 461 0.28 17.31 12.53
CA VAL A 461 -1.10 16.80 12.61
C VAL A 461 -2.07 17.97 12.50
N GLU A 462 -2.88 17.99 11.45
CA GLU A 462 -3.91 19.01 11.25
C GLU A 462 -5.21 18.70 12.01
N GLY A 463 -6.12 19.68 12.10
CA GLY A 463 -7.39 19.53 12.83
C GLY A 463 -8.23 18.32 12.39
N GLY A 464 -8.30 18.07 11.08
CA GLY A 464 -9.00 16.89 10.50
C GLY A 464 -8.28 15.56 10.73
N ALA A 465 -6.98 15.60 11.03
CA ALA A 465 -6.14 14.43 11.24
C ALA A 465 -5.93 14.07 12.70
N THR A 466 -6.48 14.88 13.62
CA THR A 466 -6.36 14.63 15.05
C THR A 466 -6.74 13.19 15.39
N GLY A 467 -7.61 12.55 14.58
CA GLY A 467 -8.12 11.22 14.85
C GLY A 467 -8.92 11.33 16.12
N ALA A 468 -10.23 11.33 16.04
CA ALA A 468 -10.97 11.37 17.28
C ALA A 468 -10.66 10.07 18.08
N PRO A 469 -10.67 10.10 19.42
CA PRO A 469 -10.35 8.98 20.31
C PRO A 469 -11.12 7.67 20.08
N TYR A 470 -12.00 7.63 19.09
CA TYR A 470 -12.94 6.57 18.81
C TYR A 470 -12.43 5.47 17.87
N SER A 471 -11.28 5.59 17.20
CA SER A 471 -10.72 4.46 16.43
C SER A 471 -9.91 3.47 17.29
N VAL A 472 -9.53 3.88 18.50
CA VAL A 472 -8.76 3.04 19.43
C VAL A 472 -9.65 1.93 19.96
N ASP A 473 -9.22 0.68 19.82
CA ASP A 473 -9.96 -0.52 20.23
C ASP A 473 -11.34 -0.64 19.55
N LEU A 474 -11.54 0.05 18.43
CA LEU A 474 -12.70 -0.13 17.55
C LEU A 474 -12.54 -1.47 16.82
N ILE A 475 -13.57 -2.30 16.90
CA ILE A 475 -13.63 -3.62 16.26
C ILE A 475 -14.27 -3.49 14.87
N ALA A 476 -15.38 -2.75 14.78
CA ALA A 476 -16.14 -2.56 13.55
C ALA A 476 -16.98 -1.28 13.61
N GLU A 477 -17.18 -0.67 12.44
CA GLU A 477 -18.05 0.50 12.24
C GLU A 477 -18.92 0.31 11.00
N TRP A 478 -20.23 0.13 11.19
CA TRP A 478 -21.21 0.13 10.11
C TRP A 478 -21.94 1.46 10.07
N ARG A 479 -21.53 2.34 9.17
CA ARG A 479 -22.13 3.68 8.97
C ARG A 479 -23.53 3.61 8.36
N MET A 480 -23.81 2.57 7.57
CA MET A 480 -25.09 2.38 6.85
C MET A 480 -25.32 3.42 5.74
N ASP A 481 -24.22 3.86 5.13
CA ASP A 481 -24.15 4.95 4.16
C ASP A 481 -24.28 4.54 2.70
N GLU A 482 -24.33 3.23 2.45
CA GLU A 482 -24.44 2.71 1.10
C GLU A 482 -25.76 3.16 0.47
N CYS A 483 -25.74 3.33 -0.85
CA CYS A 483 -26.88 3.88 -1.58
C CYS A 483 -28.12 2.98 -1.57
N SER A 484 -27.91 1.68 -1.47
CA SER A 484 -28.95 0.66 -1.40
C SER A 484 -28.33 -0.68 -1.06
N TRP A 485 -29.12 -1.56 -0.44
CA TRP A 485 -28.84 -2.97 -0.25
C TRP A 485 -29.84 -3.83 -1.02
N ASP A 486 -29.37 -4.92 -1.62
CA ASP A 486 -30.17 -5.86 -2.41
C ASP A 486 -30.16 -7.30 -1.85
N GLY A 487 -29.49 -7.53 -0.72
CA GLY A 487 -29.32 -8.83 -0.08
C GLY A 487 -28.05 -9.57 -0.52
N THR A 488 -27.16 -8.91 -1.25
CA THR A 488 -25.86 -9.48 -1.65
C THR A 488 -24.94 -9.64 -0.44
N GLU A 489 -24.24 -10.77 -0.39
CA GLU A 489 -23.31 -11.09 0.69
C GLU A 489 -22.23 -9.99 0.84
N GLY A 490 -22.10 -9.44 2.05
CA GLY A 490 -21.08 -8.44 2.39
C GLY A 490 -21.36 -7.02 1.90
N GLU A 491 -22.59 -6.69 1.51
CA GLU A 491 -22.96 -5.34 1.05
C GLU A 491 -23.08 -4.29 2.16
N VAL A 492 -23.27 -4.71 3.42
CA VAL A 492 -23.32 -3.80 4.58
C VAL A 492 -21.90 -3.63 5.09
N LEU A 493 -21.26 -2.52 4.74
CA LEU A 493 -19.82 -2.38 4.89
C LEU A 493 -19.43 -1.97 6.32
N ASP A 494 -18.63 -2.82 6.95
CA ASP A 494 -17.69 -2.38 7.99
C ASP A 494 -16.64 -1.43 7.40
N SER A 495 -16.64 -0.17 7.85
CA SER A 495 -15.81 0.92 7.33
C SER A 495 -14.35 0.85 7.80
N GLU A 496 -14.08 0.10 8.87
CA GLU A 496 -12.76 0.03 9.51
C GLU A 496 -12.14 -1.38 9.45
N GLY A 497 -12.89 -2.36 8.95
CA GLY A 497 -12.50 -3.77 8.96
C GLY A 497 -13.13 -4.60 7.84
N ALA A 498 -13.20 -5.91 8.08
CA ALA A 498 -13.71 -6.90 7.12
C ALA A 498 -15.00 -7.57 7.61
N LEU A 499 -15.64 -7.05 8.67
CA LEU A 499 -16.88 -7.61 9.23
C LEU A 499 -18.11 -7.14 8.45
N HIS A 500 -18.07 -7.25 7.12
CA HIS A 500 -19.19 -6.84 6.29
C HIS A 500 -20.41 -7.74 6.53
N GLY A 501 -21.57 -7.11 6.69
CA GLY A 501 -22.85 -7.77 6.87
C GLY A 501 -23.63 -7.95 5.57
N THR A 502 -24.77 -8.61 5.67
CA THR A 502 -25.70 -8.86 4.56
C THR A 502 -27.10 -8.42 4.98
N ALA A 503 -27.78 -7.62 4.15
CA ALA A 503 -29.14 -7.21 4.44
C ALA A 503 -30.11 -8.39 4.26
N GLN A 504 -31.11 -8.48 5.15
CA GLN A 504 -32.03 -9.61 5.20
C GLN A 504 -33.47 -9.16 4.89
N ASN A 505 -34.15 -9.94 4.06
CA ASN A 505 -35.57 -9.83 3.76
C ASN A 505 -36.01 -8.43 3.25
N GLY A 506 -35.17 -7.77 2.45
CA GLY A 506 -35.45 -6.46 1.86
C GLY A 506 -35.22 -5.27 2.80
N ALA A 507 -34.45 -5.47 3.89
CA ALA A 507 -33.87 -4.35 4.61
C ALA A 507 -32.97 -3.54 3.67
N ASP A 508 -33.01 -2.21 3.81
CA ASP A 508 -32.35 -1.28 2.89
C ASP A 508 -31.93 0.00 3.65
N THR A 509 -31.14 0.84 2.99
CA THR A 509 -30.75 2.15 3.51
C THR A 509 -31.77 3.24 3.17
N ILE A 510 -31.74 4.34 3.92
CA ILE A 510 -32.59 5.51 3.68
C ILE A 510 -31.81 6.80 3.94
N GLY A 511 -31.85 7.74 3.00
CA GLY A 511 -31.06 8.99 3.08
C GLY A 511 -31.43 9.95 4.21
N SER A 512 -32.55 9.72 4.91
CA SER A 512 -32.95 10.47 6.11
C SER A 512 -32.36 9.87 7.39
N GLY A 513 -31.05 9.63 7.37
CA GLY A 513 -30.25 9.21 8.52
C GLY A 513 -29.98 10.35 9.50
N LYS A 514 -29.34 10.00 10.62
CA LYS A 514 -28.85 11.00 11.58
C LYS A 514 -27.61 11.67 11.01
N ILE A 515 -26.71 10.90 10.42
CA ILE A 515 -25.58 11.34 9.62
C ILE A 515 -25.71 10.59 8.32
N CYS A 516 -25.85 11.31 7.20
CA CYS A 516 -25.93 10.66 5.89
C CYS A 516 -27.06 9.60 5.83
N SER A 517 -26.82 8.36 5.37
CA SER A 517 -27.90 7.37 5.29
C SER A 517 -28.03 6.54 6.57
N ALA A 518 -29.15 5.83 6.72
CA ALA A 518 -29.36 4.94 7.86
C ALA A 518 -30.00 3.62 7.43
N ALA A 519 -29.78 2.55 8.19
CA ALA A 519 -30.51 1.30 8.04
C ALA A 519 -31.99 1.49 8.38
N SER A 520 -32.90 0.99 7.53
CA SER A 520 -34.35 1.11 7.72
C SER A 520 -35.03 -0.24 7.98
N PHE A 521 -35.53 -0.45 9.19
CA PHE A 521 -36.25 -1.64 9.60
C PHE A 521 -37.74 -1.34 9.74
N THR A 522 -38.49 -1.32 8.63
CA THR A 522 -39.91 -0.92 8.62
C THR A 522 -40.88 -2.06 8.34
N ALA A 523 -40.39 -3.23 7.88
CA ALA A 523 -41.19 -4.44 7.78
C ALA A 523 -40.81 -5.45 8.87
N SER A 524 -41.77 -6.29 9.27
CA SER A 524 -41.63 -7.26 10.36
C SER A 524 -40.62 -8.39 10.14
N SER A 525 -39.92 -8.38 9.00
CA SER A 525 -38.87 -9.32 8.61
C SER A 525 -37.50 -8.69 8.38
N HIS A 526 -37.37 -7.36 8.33
CA HIS A 526 -36.10 -6.69 8.04
C HIS A 526 -35.06 -7.01 9.13
N GLY A 527 -33.81 -7.14 8.72
CA GLY A 527 -32.66 -7.34 9.59
C GLY A 527 -31.35 -7.25 8.81
N ILE A 528 -30.23 -7.26 9.52
CA ILE A 528 -28.88 -7.40 8.95
C ILE A 528 -28.22 -8.57 9.68
N GLU A 529 -27.55 -9.43 8.92
CA GLU A 529 -26.74 -10.52 9.45
C GLU A 529 -25.26 -10.22 9.20
N ILE A 530 -24.48 -10.13 10.28
CA ILE A 530 -23.04 -9.95 10.26
C ILE A 530 -22.41 -11.32 10.57
N PRO A 531 -21.57 -11.86 9.67
CA PRO A 531 -20.92 -13.14 9.85
C PRO A 531 -20.17 -13.25 11.17
N ASP A 532 -20.07 -14.48 11.67
CA ASP A 532 -19.31 -14.74 12.89
C ASP A 532 -17.82 -14.39 12.73
N ASN A 533 -17.23 -13.89 13.82
CA ASN A 533 -15.80 -13.64 13.92
C ASN A 533 -15.37 -13.63 15.39
N SER A 534 -14.20 -14.19 15.68
CA SER A 534 -13.67 -14.24 17.04
C SER A 534 -13.46 -12.87 17.69
N SER A 535 -13.29 -11.79 16.92
CA SER A 535 -13.15 -10.43 17.44
C SER A 535 -14.42 -9.90 18.12
N ILE A 536 -15.59 -10.48 17.82
CA ILE A 536 -16.89 -10.11 18.39
C ILE A 536 -17.42 -11.17 19.39
N ASP A 537 -16.58 -12.13 19.77
CA ASP A 537 -16.90 -13.16 20.77
C ASP A 537 -16.49 -12.75 22.18
N PHE A 538 -17.25 -11.81 22.76
CA PHE A 538 -16.97 -11.37 24.12
C PHE A 538 -17.25 -12.44 25.16
N THR A 539 -16.26 -12.70 26.02
CA THR A 539 -16.28 -13.74 27.07
C THR A 539 -16.10 -13.15 28.48
N GLY A 540 -16.53 -11.91 28.68
CA GLY A 540 -16.44 -11.21 29.97
C GLY A 540 -15.30 -10.19 30.10
N ASN A 541 -14.53 -9.96 29.02
CA ASN A 541 -13.64 -8.81 28.91
C ASN A 541 -14.44 -7.51 28.75
N ASP A 542 -13.78 -6.36 28.85
CA ASP A 542 -14.40 -5.05 28.66
C ASP A 542 -14.78 -4.85 27.18
N TRP A 543 -15.93 -4.23 26.93
CA TRP A 543 -16.38 -3.90 25.57
C TRP A 543 -17.47 -2.83 25.60
N SER A 544 -17.69 -2.17 24.47
CA SER A 544 -18.75 -1.18 24.31
C SER A 544 -19.40 -1.27 22.94
N VAL A 545 -20.65 -0.84 22.86
CA VAL A 545 -21.41 -0.69 21.62
C VAL A 545 -22.09 0.66 21.63
N CYS A 546 -22.03 1.41 20.52
CA CYS A 546 -22.78 2.65 20.37
C CYS A 546 -23.36 2.80 18.97
N PHE A 547 -24.50 3.46 18.88
CA PHE A 547 -25.22 3.71 17.63
C PHE A 547 -26.27 4.79 17.83
N TRP A 548 -26.65 5.44 16.74
CA TRP A 548 -27.86 6.24 16.66
C TRP A 548 -29.06 5.33 16.42
N TYR A 549 -30.14 5.59 17.16
CA TYR A 549 -31.39 4.84 17.10
C TYR A 549 -32.59 5.77 17.04
N LYS A 550 -33.47 5.54 16.07
CA LYS A 550 -34.76 6.23 15.96
C LYS A 550 -35.89 5.23 15.92
N MET A 551 -36.62 5.14 17.02
CA MET A 551 -37.82 4.33 17.10
C MET A 551 -38.91 4.95 16.23
N MET A 552 -39.51 4.21 15.30
CA MET A 552 -40.64 4.69 14.50
C MET A 552 -41.95 4.28 15.15
N GLU A 553 -42.07 3.03 15.60
CA GLU A 553 -43.18 2.57 16.43
C GLU A 553 -42.67 1.91 17.72
N ASN A 554 -43.52 1.93 18.76
CA ASN A 554 -43.20 1.19 19.99
C ASN A 554 -43.22 -0.31 19.69
N SER A 555 -42.71 -1.12 20.62
CA SER A 555 -42.61 -2.57 20.42
C SER A 555 -43.94 -3.17 19.96
N SER A 556 -43.91 -4.25 19.18
CA SER A 556 -45.08 -4.92 18.60
C SER A 556 -45.98 -5.65 19.61
N GLY A 557 -46.01 -5.20 20.87
CA GLY A 557 -46.59 -5.86 22.04
C GLY A 557 -45.67 -6.91 22.68
N GLY A 558 -44.56 -7.24 22.01
CA GLY A 558 -43.56 -8.21 22.44
C GLY A 558 -42.19 -7.59 22.68
N TRP A 559 -41.17 -8.45 22.73
CA TRP A 559 -39.79 -8.05 22.83
C TRP A 559 -39.17 -8.00 21.44
N ASP A 560 -38.64 -6.83 21.06
CA ASP A 560 -38.12 -6.60 19.71
C ASP A 560 -36.61 -6.35 19.79
N GLN A 561 -35.83 -6.92 18.88
CA GLN A 561 -34.37 -6.96 19.00
C GLN A 561 -33.71 -5.82 18.24
N ILE A 562 -32.99 -4.95 18.95
CA ILE A 562 -32.20 -3.90 18.31
C ILE A 562 -30.93 -4.53 17.72
N PHE A 563 -30.21 -5.30 18.51
CA PHE A 563 -29.16 -6.20 18.03
C PHE A 563 -28.97 -7.37 18.99
N VAL A 564 -28.37 -8.46 18.52
CA VAL A 564 -28.02 -9.63 19.33
C VAL A 564 -26.88 -10.45 18.71
N LYS A 565 -25.88 -10.84 19.51
CA LYS A 565 -24.89 -11.85 19.13
C LYS A 565 -25.43 -13.24 19.48
N GLY A 566 -25.62 -14.08 18.46
CA GLY A 566 -26.11 -15.44 18.55
C GLY A 566 -27.63 -15.61 18.69
N ASN A 567 -28.11 -16.86 18.68
CA ASN A 567 -29.54 -17.15 18.71
C ASN A 567 -29.94 -18.23 19.74
N GLY A 568 -31.22 -18.22 20.16
CA GLY A 568 -31.79 -19.22 21.06
C GLY A 568 -31.07 -19.29 22.41
N SER A 569 -30.50 -20.44 22.74
CA SER A 569 -29.74 -20.65 23.97
C SER A 569 -28.28 -20.19 23.89
N ARG A 570 -27.80 -19.82 22.69
CA ARG A 570 -26.42 -19.37 22.44
C ARG A 570 -26.26 -17.85 22.44
N ARG A 571 -27.37 -17.12 22.61
CA ARG A 571 -27.36 -15.65 22.72
C ARG A 571 -26.39 -15.19 23.80
N ASN A 572 -25.54 -14.24 23.43
CA ASN A 572 -24.59 -13.57 24.29
C ASN A 572 -25.13 -12.16 24.61
N TYR A 573 -24.45 -11.10 24.15
CA TYR A 573 -24.83 -9.72 24.38
C TYR A 573 -25.89 -9.23 23.38
N ALA A 574 -26.78 -8.36 23.87
CA ALA A 574 -27.91 -7.87 23.08
C ALA A 574 -28.54 -6.58 23.66
N MET A 575 -29.14 -5.77 22.78
CA MET A 575 -30.08 -4.71 23.18
C MET A 575 -31.46 -4.92 22.57
N TRP A 576 -32.49 -4.74 23.40
CA TRP A 576 -33.87 -5.09 23.09
C TRP A 576 -34.80 -3.93 23.45
N LEU A 577 -35.85 -3.73 22.67
CA LEU A 577 -36.94 -2.84 23.03
C LEU A 577 -37.94 -3.57 23.93
N ARG A 578 -38.26 -2.97 25.07
CA ARG A 578 -39.19 -3.57 26.04
C ARG A 578 -40.65 -3.48 25.58
N PRO A 579 -41.44 -4.54 25.82
CA PRO A 579 -42.87 -4.55 25.53
C PRO A 579 -43.60 -3.32 26.09
N ASN A 580 -44.26 -2.58 25.20
CA ASN A 580 -45.18 -1.47 25.45
C ASN A 580 -44.62 -0.34 26.33
N SER A 581 -43.31 -0.08 26.29
CA SER A 581 -42.69 0.89 27.21
C SER A 581 -41.74 1.90 26.57
N GLY A 582 -41.27 1.65 25.34
CA GLY A 582 -40.22 2.47 24.72
C GLY A 582 -38.85 2.37 25.42
N LYS A 583 -38.69 1.51 26.43
CA LYS A 583 -37.43 1.38 27.18
C LYS A 583 -36.49 0.39 26.52
N ILE A 584 -35.19 0.66 26.64
CA ILE A 584 -34.12 -0.21 26.17
C ILE A 584 -33.76 -1.19 27.29
N HIS A 585 -33.62 -2.46 26.95
CA HIS A 585 -33.08 -3.50 27.82
C HIS A 585 -31.73 -3.95 27.28
N PHE A 586 -30.67 -3.73 28.06
CA PHE A 586 -29.31 -4.12 27.71
C PHE A 586 -28.88 -5.33 28.53
N ARG A 587 -28.49 -6.43 27.86
CA ARG A 587 -28.21 -7.73 28.46
C ARG A 587 -26.95 -8.38 27.88
N VAL A 588 -26.40 -9.32 28.63
CA VAL A 588 -25.11 -9.97 28.32
C VAL A 588 -25.16 -11.50 28.29
N ASP A 589 -26.35 -12.09 28.43
CA ASP A 589 -26.46 -13.54 28.50
C ASP A 589 -27.85 -14.05 28.04
N PRO A 590 -28.04 -15.38 27.91
CA PRO A 590 -29.34 -15.96 27.58
C PRO A 590 -30.33 -15.98 28.76
N SER A 591 -29.85 -15.81 30.00
CA SER A 591 -30.66 -15.81 31.23
C SER A 591 -31.36 -14.48 31.53
N ASN A 592 -31.16 -13.49 30.64
CA ASN A 592 -31.71 -12.14 30.72
C ASN A 592 -31.07 -11.29 31.83
N GLN A 593 -29.79 -11.54 32.11
CA GLN A 593 -28.98 -10.73 33.01
C GLN A 593 -28.62 -9.40 32.32
N GLY A 594 -29.05 -8.29 32.91
CA GLY A 594 -28.98 -6.98 32.27
C GLY A 594 -29.60 -5.86 33.09
N LEU A 595 -29.85 -4.72 32.45
CA LEU A 595 -30.55 -3.57 33.03
C LEU A 595 -31.51 -2.93 32.03
N ASP A 596 -32.44 -2.12 32.54
CA ASP A 596 -33.35 -1.33 31.71
C ASP A 596 -33.03 0.16 31.82
N SER A 597 -33.24 0.88 30.72
CA SER A 597 -33.18 2.33 30.72
C SER A 597 -34.22 2.96 31.66
N ASN A 598 -33.85 4.06 32.30
CA ASN A 598 -34.78 4.96 32.98
C ASN A 598 -35.61 5.72 31.93
N ALA A 599 -34.93 6.30 30.93
CA ALA A 599 -35.56 6.97 29.80
C ALA A 599 -36.38 6.00 28.93
N ALA A 600 -37.49 6.50 28.38
CA ALA A 600 -38.25 5.84 27.32
C ALA A 600 -38.03 6.61 26.01
N MET A 601 -37.68 5.89 24.95
CA MET A 601 -37.48 6.47 23.61
C MET A 601 -38.83 6.97 23.08
N ILE A 602 -38.82 8.18 22.54
CA ILE A 602 -39.99 8.79 21.90
C ILE A 602 -39.95 8.44 20.41
N SER A 603 -41.10 8.05 19.85
CA SER A 603 -41.24 7.77 18.42
C SER A 603 -40.83 8.99 17.59
N GLY A 604 -40.13 8.75 16.48
CA GLY A 604 -39.66 9.77 15.56
C GLY A 604 -38.51 10.63 16.09
N THR A 605 -37.85 10.24 17.18
CA THR A 605 -36.72 10.99 17.77
C THR A 605 -35.44 10.16 17.74
N TRP A 606 -34.34 10.74 17.25
CA TRP A 606 -33.01 10.13 17.29
C TRP A 606 -32.43 10.18 18.71
N TYR A 607 -31.90 9.04 19.16
CA TYR A 607 -31.14 8.91 20.40
C TYR A 607 -29.81 8.24 20.11
N PHE A 608 -28.73 8.76 20.70
CA PHE A 608 -27.45 8.07 20.71
C PHE A 608 -27.41 7.13 21.91
N ILE A 609 -27.38 5.83 21.65
CA ILE A 609 -27.41 4.79 22.68
C ILE A 609 -26.01 4.21 22.81
N THR A 610 -25.49 4.13 24.04
CA THR A 610 -24.20 3.47 24.30
C THR A 610 -24.33 2.48 25.44
N GLY A 611 -24.00 1.22 25.17
CA GLY A 611 -23.86 0.17 26.17
C GLY A 611 -22.39 -0.08 26.47
N VAL A 612 -22.02 -0.08 27.75
CA VAL A 612 -20.65 -0.35 28.20
C VAL A 612 -20.68 -1.52 29.17
N TYR A 613 -19.85 -2.54 28.93
CA TYR A 613 -19.54 -3.59 29.89
C TYR A 613 -18.10 -3.39 30.39
N ASP A 614 -17.98 -3.13 31.69
CA ASP A 614 -16.73 -2.81 32.38
C ASP A 614 -16.54 -3.86 33.49
N SER A 615 -15.89 -4.96 33.13
CA SER A 615 -15.57 -6.18 33.89
C SER A 615 -16.75 -6.95 34.49
N SER A 616 -17.56 -6.29 35.32
CA SER A 616 -18.79 -6.82 35.94
C SER A 616 -19.88 -5.76 36.10
N THR A 617 -19.69 -4.60 35.46
CA THR A 617 -20.60 -3.46 35.52
C THR A 617 -21.14 -3.13 34.15
N LEU A 618 -22.46 -3.20 34.00
CA LEU A 618 -23.15 -2.66 32.83
C LEU A 618 -23.48 -1.19 33.06
N LYS A 619 -23.23 -0.36 32.05
CA LYS A 619 -23.66 1.04 31.98
C LYS A 619 -24.41 1.26 30.67
N LEU A 620 -25.47 2.04 30.73
CA LEU A 620 -26.25 2.48 29.58
C LEU A 620 -26.29 4.00 29.58
N TYR A 621 -25.84 4.60 28.48
CA TYR A 621 -25.86 6.03 28.23
C TYR A 621 -26.89 6.34 27.14
N ILE A 622 -27.61 7.45 27.30
CA ILE A 622 -28.55 7.98 26.33
C ILE A 622 -28.14 9.44 26.07
N ASN A 623 -27.85 9.78 24.81
CA ASN A 623 -27.35 11.10 24.39
C ASN A 623 -26.13 11.55 25.21
N ALA A 624 -25.12 10.68 25.28
CA ALA A 624 -23.88 10.84 26.05
C ALA A 624 -24.02 11.00 27.57
N THR A 625 -25.23 10.93 28.13
CA THR A 625 -25.45 11.02 29.58
C THR A 625 -25.69 9.63 30.15
N LEU A 626 -25.04 9.29 31.26
CA LEU A 626 -25.28 8.02 31.96
C LEU A 626 -26.74 7.94 32.43
N ASP A 627 -27.51 7.03 31.84
CA ASP A 627 -28.91 6.80 32.19
C ASP A 627 -29.04 5.75 33.30
N LYS A 628 -28.27 4.66 33.23
CA LYS A 628 -28.31 3.57 34.22
C LYS A 628 -27.00 2.83 34.36
N SER A 629 -26.73 2.32 35.56
CA SER A 629 -25.67 1.33 35.82
C SER A 629 -26.13 0.20 36.75
N ALA A 630 -25.51 -0.97 36.58
CA ALA A 630 -25.70 -2.14 37.44
C ALA A 630 -24.39 -2.93 37.55
N SER A 631 -24.01 -3.32 38.78
CA SER A 631 -22.79 -4.10 39.07
C SER A 631 -23.11 -5.53 39.49
N GLY A 632 -22.10 -6.40 39.49
CA GLY A 632 -22.29 -7.83 39.78
C GLY A 632 -22.97 -8.58 38.63
N ILE A 633 -22.87 -8.03 37.42
CA ILE A 633 -23.32 -8.68 36.20
C ILE A 633 -22.23 -9.66 35.76
N SER A 634 -22.61 -10.88 35.41
CA SER A 634 -21.71 -11.90 34.88
C SER A 634 -22.11 -12.20 33.45
N MET A 635 -21.17 -12.12 32.52
CA MET A 635 -21.41 -12.62 31.17
C MET A 635 -21.38 -14.15 31.18
N ASN A 636 -22.15 -14.79 30.30
CA ASN A 636 -22.02 -16.23 30.08
C ASN A 636 -20.78 -16.49 29.21
N THR A 637 -19.76 -17.13 29.78
CA THR A 637 -18.44 -17.28 29.16
C THR A 637 -18.29 -18.56 28.34
N ASN A 638 -19.37 -19.13 27.80
CA ASN A 638 -19.26 -20.25 26.86
C ASN A 638 -18.64 -19.72 25.55
N GLY A 639 -17.30 -19.68 25.50
CA GLY A 639 -16.48 -18.96 24.54
C GLY A 639 -16.41 -19.52 23.11
N ASP A 640 -17.43 -20.27 22.68
CA ASP A 640 -17.54 -20.80 21.31
C ASP A 640 -18.85 -20.28 20.67
N ASN A 641 -19.07 -18.97 20.68
CA ASN A 641 -20.28 -18.43 20.07
C ASN A 641 -20.10 -18.18 18.57
N ASP A 642 -19.97 -19.26 17.79
CA ASP A 642 -19.86 -19.20 16.32
C ASP A 642 -21.15 -18.77 15.58
N ASP A 643 -22.14 -18.23 16.29
CA ASP A 643 -23.36 -17.70 15.68
C ASP A 643 -23.17 -16.23 15.24
N PRO A 644 -23.82 -15.77 14.15
CA PRO A 644 -23.76 -14.38 13.68
C PRO A 644 -24.18 -13.30 14.69
N LEU A 645 -23.76 -12.06 14.43
CA LEU A 645 -24.35 -10.85 15.01
C LEU A 645 -25.51 -10.40 14.15
N TYR A 646 -26.67 -10.15 14.75
CA TYR A 646 -27.85 -9.65 14.06
C TYR A 646 -28.16 -8.22 14.50
N ILE A 647 -28.48 -7.35 13.55
CA ILE A 647 -29.04 -6.01 13.80
C ILE A 647 -30.48 -5.99 13.26
N GLY A 648 -31.41 -5.43 14.05
CA GLY A 648 -32.83 -5.33 13.72
C GLY A 648 -33.65 -6.60 13.94
N LYS A 649 -33.09 -7.79 13.64
CA LYS A 649 -33.77 -9.08 13.83
C LYS A 649 -32.84 -10.29 13.78
N SER A 650 -33.02 -11.23 14.72
CA SER A 650 -32.54 -12.62 14.60
C SER A 650 -33.68 -13.62 14.30
N PRO A 651 -33.38 -14.83 13.79
CA PRO A 651 -34.39 -15.84 13.49
C PRO A 651 -35.26 -16.20 14.71
N GLY A 652 -36.58 -16.11 14.57
CA GLY A 652 -37.55 -16.47 15.61
C GLY A 652 -37.98 -15.34 16.56
N TYR A 653 -37.51 -14.11 16.33
CA TYR A 653 -37.89 -12.92 17.11
C TYR A 653 -38.53 -11.83 16.23
N ASN A 654 -39.12 -10.83 16.89
CA ASN A 654 -39.73 -9.68 16.23
C ASN A 654 -38.67 -8.70 15.72
N THR A 655 -38.92 -8.12 14.53
CA THR A 655 -38.15 -6.99 14.02
C THR A 655 -38.53 -5.72 14.80
N ILE A 656 -37.56 -4.86 15.07
CA ILE A 656 -37.82 -3.49 15.51
C ILE A 656 -38.44 -2.66 14.38
N ASP A 657 -39.33 -1.72 14.69
CA ASP A 657 -39.72 -0.67 13.75
C ASP A 657 -38.89 0.59 14.03
N ALA A 658 -37.74 0.71 13.35
CA ALA A 658 -36.75 1.72 13.66
C ALA A 658 -35.79 2.03 12.50
N LYS A 659 -35.08 3.15 12.64
CA LYS A 659 -33.84 3.42 11.91
C LYS A 659 -32.64 3.27 12.83
N VAL A 660 -31.53 2.75 12.30
CA VAL A 660 -30.24 2.60 13.00
C VAL A 660 -29.15 3.19 12.13
N ASP A 661 -28.22 3.91 12.76
CA ASP A 661 -27.18 4.66 12.07
C ASP A 661 -25.90 4.67 12.94
N GLU A 662 -24.72 4.75 12.33
CA GLU A 662 -23.40 4.75 12.99
C GLU A 662 -23.18 3.63 14.02
N PHE A 663 -23.37 2.36 13.63
CA PHE A 663 -23.22 1.24 14.55
C PHE A 663 -21.75 0.88 14.74
N MET A 664 -21.23 1.12 15.95
CA MET A 664 -19.84 0.87 16.31
C MET A 664 -19.72 -0.12 17.47
N LEU A 665 -18.67 -0.96 17.42
CA LEU A 665 -18.34 -1.94 18.45
C LEU A 665 -16.88 -1.83 18.89
N TYR A 666 -16.62 -1.91 20.20
CA TYR A 666 -15.30 -1.69 20.79
C TYR A 666 -14.87 -2.83 21.70
N SER A 667 -13.57 -3.17 21.70
CA SER A 667 -12.93 -4.11 22.63
C SER A 667 -12.50 -3.46 23.95
N LYS A 668 -13.06 -2.30 24.31
CA LYS A 668 -12.80 -1.58 25.56
C LYS A 668 -14.08 -1.04 26.19
N ALA A 669 -14.01 -0.74 27.48
CA ALA A 669 -15.02 0.06 28.16
C ALA A 669 -14.80 1.55 27.86
N LEU A 670 -15.71 2.16 27.10
CA LEU A 670 -15.64 3.59 26.75
C LEU A 670 -15.84 4.48 27.98
N SER A 671 -15.03 5.52 28.08
CA SER A 671 -15.16 6.60 29.05
C SER A 671 -16.26 7.60 28.65
N GLU A 672 -16.75 8.39 29.60
CA GLU A 672 -17.78 9.42 29.34
C GLU A 672 -17.31 10.50 28.35
N GLU A 673 -16.01 10.82 28.34
CA GLU A 673 -15.41 11.77 27.40
C GLU A 673 -15.38 11.21 25.97
N GLU A 674 -15.02 9.94 25.81
CA GLU A 674 -15.06 9.26 24.51
C GLU A 674 -16.49 9.17 23.97
N ILE A 675 -17.46 8.84 24.84
CA ILE A 675 -18.88 8.79 24.47
C ILE A 675 -19.40 10.18 24.06
N THR A 676 -18.99 11.23 24.78
CA THR A 676 -19.36 12.62 24.43
C THR A 676 -18.80 13.02 23.08
N THR A 677 -17.57 12.61 22.78
CA THR A 677 -16.92 12.85 21.49
C THR A 677 -17.70 12.15 20.38
N LEU A 678 -17.99 10.86 20.56
CA LEU A 678 -18.78 10.03 19.64
C LEU A 678 -20.18 10.58 19.37
N TYR A 679 -20.85 11.09 20.40
CA TYR A 679 -22.17 11.72 20.27
C TYR A 679 -22.17 12.94 19.34
N SER A 680 -21.04 13.64 19.23
CA SER A 680 -20.87 14.80 18.35
C SER A 680 -20.17 14.47 17.04
N LEU A 681 -19.77 13.21 16.83
CA LEU A 681 -19.05 12.78 15.66
C LEU A 681 -19.92 12.95 14.42
N THR A 682 -19.33 13.46 13.34
CA THR A 682 -19.97 13.59 12.03
C THR A 682 -18.89 13.35 10.96
N HIS A 683 -19.32 13.00 9.75
CA HIS A 683 -18.45 12.93 8.59
C HIS A 683 -19.17 13.45 7.34
N THR A 684 -18.43 13.60 6.25
CA THR A 684 -18.98 14.00 4.96
C THR A 684 -19.70 12.83 4.31
N CYS A 685 -20.89 13.08 3.77
CA CYS A 685 -21.61 12.10 2.97
C CYS A 685 -20.97 11.98 1.59
N SER A 686 -20.73 10.75 1.13
CA SER A 686 -20.07 10.50 -0.15
C SER A 686 -20.60 9.23 -0.79
N GLY A 687 -20.65 9.20 -2.12
CA GLY A 687 -21.24 8.10 -2.88
C GLY A 687 -22.07 8.63 -4.05
N THR A 688 -22.43 7.73 -4.97
CA THR A 688 -23.12 8.12 -6.22
C THR A 688 -24.56 8.57 -6.00
N CYS A 689 -25.18 8.17 -4.88
CA CYS A 689 -26.53 8.56 -4.48
C CYS A 689 -26.61 9.89 -3.75
N TYR A 690 -25.49 10.47 -3.28
CA TYR A 690 -25.49 11.79 -2.66
C TYR A 690 -25.43 12.88 -3.74
N THR A 691 -26.50 12.96 -4.53
CA THR A 691 -26.64 13.87 -5.67
C THR A 691 -26.92 15.31 -5.22
N ASP A 692 -26.48 16.25 -6.06
CA ASP A 692 -26.84 17.67 -6.02
C ASP A 692 -28.35 17.86 -6.25
N PRO A 693 -28.95 19.01 -5.87
CA PRO A 693 -30.37 19.26 -6.09
C PRO A 693 -30.74 19.22 -7.58
N VAL A 694 -31.86 18.58 -7.89
CA VAL A 694 -32.41 18.50 -9.26
C VAL A 694 -32.97 19.83 -9.75
N ALA A 695 -33.37 20.72 -8.85
CA ALA A 695 -33.80 22.08 -9.19
C ALA A 695 -33.48 23.06 -8.05
N VAL A 696 -33.09 24.29 -8.39
CA VAL A 696 -32.71 25.36 -7.44
C VAL A 696 -33.36 26.68 -7.85
N TYR A 697 -34.08 27.34 -6.94
CA TYR A 697 -34.79 28.60 -7.18
C TYR A 697 -34.42 29.62 -6.10
N TYR A 698 -33.49 30.52 -6.45
CA TYR A 698 -33.05 31.61 -5.57
C TYR A 698 -34.04 32.78 -5.49
N MET A 699 -35.06 32.84 -6.36
CA MET A 699 -36.03 33.93 -6.41
C MET A 699 -35.44 35.34 -6.62
N ASP A 700 -34.27 35.42 -7.26
CA ASP A 700 -33.47 36.63 -7.45
C ASP A 700 -33.70 37.37 -8.78
N GLU A 701 -34.74 37.01 -9.54
CA GLU A 701 -35.04 37.74 -10.77
C GLU A 701 -35.50 39.17 -10.51
N SER A 702 -35.34 40.06 -11.49
CA SER A 702 -35.77 41.46 -11.34
C SER A 702 -37.28 41.66 -11.33
N ASN A 703 -38.03 40.73 -11.96
CA ASN A 703 -39.47 40.79 -12.10
C ASN A 703 -40.04 39.45 -12.59
N TRP A 704 -41.30 39.21 -12.25
CA TRP A 704 -42.14 38.14 -12.78
C TRP A 704 -43.43 38.75 -13.36
N ASP A 705 -43.86 38.23 -14.51
CA ASP A 705 -45.10 38.58 -15.19
C ASP A 705 -46.07 37.38 -15.13
N ASP A 706 -47.35 37.63 -14.86
CA ASP A 706 -48.38 36.58 -14.80
C ASP A 706 -48.43 35.73 -16.08
N GLY A 707 -48.25 34.41 -15.93
CA GLY A 707 -48.22 33.44 -17.02
C GLY A 707 -46.94 33.49 -17.87
N GLY A 708 -45.92 34.24 -17.45
CA GLY A 708 -44.64 34.32 -18.12
C GLY A 708 -43.87 33.00 -18.01
N ALA A 709 -43.86 32.22 -19.09
CA ALA A 709 -43.20 30.93 -19.12
C ALA A 709 -41.71 31.05 -18.77
N ASN A 710 -41.24 30.17 -17.89
CA ASN A 710 -39.83 30.04 -17.49
C ASN A 710 -39.21 31.30 -16.84
N GLN A 711 -40.03 32.16 -16.22
CA GLN A 711 -39.54 33.38 -15.57
C GLN A 711 -38.95 33.16 -14.18
N VAL A 712 -39.27 32.05 -13.51
CA VAL A 712 -38.64 31.65 -12.26
C VAL A 712 -37.49 30.70 -12.59
N ARG A 713 -36.24 31.16 -12.49
CA ARG A 713 -35.11 30.43 -13.06
C ARG A 713 -34.64 29.32 -12.13
N ASP A 714 -34.83 28.07 -12.57
CA ASP A 714 -34.01 26.95 -12.11
C ASP A 714 -32.50 27.19 -12.39
N SER A 715 -31.72 27.31 -11.33
CA SER A 715 -30.29 27.58 -11.31
C SER A 715 -29.43 26.32 -11.14
N SER A 716 -30.04 25.12 -11.07
CA SER A 716 -29.31 23.84 -11.04
C SER A 716 -28.60 23.50 -12.37
N GLY A 717 -29.02 24.14 -13.46
CA GLY A 717 -28.59 23.81 -14.82
C GLY A 717 -29.50 22.80 -15.55
N ASN A 718 -30.52 22.26 -14.88
CA ASN A 718 -31.43 21.26 -15.45
C ASN A 718 -32.63 21.84 -16.22
N ASN A 719 -32.82 23.16 -16.19
CA ASN A 719 -33.84 23.92 -16.94
C ASN A 719 -35.29 23.60 -16.52
N TYR A 720 -35.53 23.21 -15.27
CA TYR A 720 -36.88 23.06 -14.71
C TYR A 720 -37.48 24.40 -14.29
N HIS A 721 -37.41 25.42 -15.14
CA HIS A 721 -37.86 26.77 -14.79
C HIS A 721 -39.35 26.80 -14.41
N GLY A 722 -39.68 27.59 -13.40
CA GLY A 722 -41.04 27.82 -12.96
C GLY A 722 -41.76 28.90 -13.78
N THR A 723 -43.08 28.81 -13.79
CA THR A 723 -43.97 29.84 -14.37
C THR A 723 -44.79 30.48 -13.25
N PRO A 724 -44.67 31.80 -13.01
CA PRO A 724 -45.45 32.50 -11.99
C PRO A 724 -46.87 32.81 -12.51
N TYR A 725 -47.84 32.80 -11.61
CA TYR A 725 -49.25 33.06 -11.92
C TYR A 725 -49.91 33.93 -10.84
N GLY A 726 -50.96 34.64 -11.24
CA GLY A 726 -51.75 35.50 -10.34
C GLY A 726 -50.91 36.65 -9.80
N SER A 727 -51.00 36.90 -8.49
CA SER A 727 -50.25 37.97 -7.83
C SER A 727 -48.80 37.59 -7.44
N ALA A 728 -48.26 36.46 -7.92
CA ALA A 728 -46.89 36.06 -7.59
C ALA A 728 -45.89 37.09 -8.12
N ALA A 729 -45.01 37.58 -7.24
CA ALA A 729 -44.10 38.68 -7.55
C ALA A 729 -42.74 38.51 -6.85
N ILE A 730 -41.79 39.36 -7.22
CA ILE A 730 -40.50 39.48 -6.54
C ILE A 730 -40.61 40.54 -5.43
N ASN A 731 -40.21 40.20 -4.21
CA ASN A 731 -40.04 41.11 -3.10
C ASN A 731 -38.57 41.51 -2.95
N THR A 732 -38.30 42.81 -3.07
CA THR A 732 -36.94 43.37 -2.96
C THR A 732 -36.69 44.06 -1.61
N THR A 733 -37.63 43.94 -0.66
CA THR A 733 -37.61 44.67 0.62
C THR A 733 -37.53 43.78 1.85
N ASP A 734 -38.01 42.54 1.75
CA ASP A 734 -37.93 41.50 2.77
C ASP A 734 -37.56 40.19 2.07
N SER A 735 -36.37 39.66 2.37
CA SER A 735 -35.77 38.47 1.77
C SER A 735 -34.79 37.83 2.76
N HIS A 736 -34.47 36.55 2.54
CA HIS A 736 -33.42 35.90 3.31
C HIS A 736 -32.05 36.19 2.68
N ILE A 737 -31.92 35.94 1.38
CA ILE A 737 -30.72 36.23 0.57
C ILE A 737 -31.18 36.89 -0.73
N GLY A 738 -30.58 38.02 -1.11
CA GLY A 738 -30.96 38.69 -2.36
C GLY A 738 -32.40 39.20 -2.34
N TYR A 739 -33.29 38.60 -3.13
CA TYR A 739 -34.73 38.86 -3.20
C TYR A 739 -35.53 37.59 -2.85
N ALA A 740 -36.83 37.75 -2.58
CA ALA A 740 -37.71 36.62 -2.28
C ALA A 740 -38.93 36.58 -3.21
N GLY A 741 -39.54 35.40 -3.36
CA GLY A 741 -40.84 35.26 -3.99
C GLY A 741 -41.95 35.65 -3.03
N GLU A 742 -42.80 36.60 -3.42
CA GLU A 742 -43.99 37.02 -2.68
C GLU A 742 -45.26 36.35 -3.20
N PHE A 743 -46.02 35.80 -2.26
CA PHE A 743 -47.29 35.14 -2.51
C PHE A 743 -48.37 35.82 -1.66
N SER A 744 -49.41 36.33 -2.31
CA SER A 744 -50.47 37.12 -1.69
C SER A 744 -51.80 37.00 -2.46
N ASN A 745 -52.84 37.67 -1.96
CA ASN A 745 -54.18 37.78 -2.58
C ASN A 745 -54.92 36.46 -2.81
N SER A 746 -54.45 35.36 -2.20
CA SER A 746 -55.01 34.02 -2.33
C SER A 746 -55.09 33.50 -3.79
N ASP A 747 -54.31 34.05 -4.72
CA ASP A 747 -54.29 33.64 -6.13
C ASP A 747 -52.88 33.35 -6.69
N SER A 748 -51.83 33.83 -6.03
CA SER A 748 -50.43 33.72 -6.45
C SER A 748 -49.88 32.30 -6.32
N TYR A 749 -49.16 31.80 -7.33
CA TYR A 749 -48.39 30.56 -7.26
C TYR A 749 -47.33 30.46 -8.35
N ILE A 750 -46.35 29.57 -8.16
CA ILE A 750 -45.41 29.16 -9.21
C ILE A 750 -45.69 27.71 -9.60
N ALA A 751 -45.84 27.45 -10.89
CA ALA A 751 -45.96 26.10 -11.43
C ALA A 751 -44.62 25.60 -11.96
N ILE A 752 -44.20 24.42 -11.50
CA ILE A 752 -43.00 23.71 -11.95
C ILE A 752 -43.46 22.37 -12.53
N THR A 753 -42.95 22.00 -13.71
CA THR A 753 -43.39 20.80 -14.43
C THR A 753 -42.20 20.00 -14.94
N GLY A 754 -42.34 18.67 -14.96
CA GLY A 754 -41.36 17.76 -15.54
C GLY A 754 -40.21 17.37 -14.61
N LEU A 755 -40.33 17.59 -13.29
CA LEU A 755 -39.31 17.20 -12.32
C LEU A 755 -39.05 15.67 -12.39
N PRO A 756 -37.77 15.24 -12.34
CA PRO A 756 -37.38 13.85 -12.52
C PRO A 756 -37.42 13.06 -11.19
N VAL A 757 -38.41 13.31 -10.35
CA VAL A 757 -38.53 12.65 -9.03
C VAL A 757 -39.17 11.26 -9.16
N SER A 758 -38.69 10.32 -8.35
CA SER A 758 -39.21 8.95 -8.35
C SER A 758 -40.60 8.85 -7.73
N THR A 759 -41.38 7.87 -8.19
CA THR A 759 -42.66 7.47 -7.58
C THR A 759 -42.61 6.06 -6.99
N THR A 760 -41.43 5.42 -7.01
CA THR A 760 -41.24 4.08 -6.44
C THR A 760 -41.48 4.13 -4.93
N SER A 761 -42.09 3.09 -4.38
CA SER A 761 -42.36 2.97 -2.95
C SER A 761 -41.04 2.93 -2.16
N GLY A 762 -40.93 3.71 -1.09
CA GLY A 762 -39.70 3.83 -0.29
C GLY A 762 -38.82 5.01 -0.69
N ASP A 763 -38.73 5.32 -1.99
CA ASP A 763 -37.92 6.45 -2.48
C ASP A 763 -38.34 7.76 -1.81
N GLN A 764 -37.33 8.59 -1.55
CA GLN A 764 -37.49 9.87 -0.87
C GLN A 764 -37.24 11.05 -1.81
N THR A 765 -37.90 12.17 -1.54
CA THR A 765 -37.65 13.46 -2.20
C THR A 765 -37.63 14.53 -1.14
N THR A 766 -36.59 15.35 -1.11
CA THR A 766 -36.48 16.46 -0.17
C THR A 766 -36.73 17.78 -0.88
N VAL A 767 -37.57 18.63 -0.27
CA VAL A 767 -37.69 20.04 -0.65
C VAL A 767 -37.21 20.88 0.50
N THR A 768 -36.19 21.70 0.25
CA THR A 768 -35.68 22.69 1.22
C THR A 768 -36.01 24.09 0.73
N PHE A 769 -36.31 25.01 1.63
CA PHE A 769 -36.59 26.41 1.31
C PHE A 769 -36.57 27.26 2.57
N TRP A 770 -36.24 28.53 2.42
CA TRP A 770 -36.53 29.53 3.43
C TRP A 770 -37.95 30.04 3.23
N MET A 771 -38.71 30.23 4.31
CA MET A 771 -40.02 30.86 4.25
C MET A 771 -40.23 31.86 5.38
N LYS A 772 -41.05 32.86 5.11
CA LYS A 772 -41.69 33.72 6.11
C LYS A 772 -43.19 33.64 5.93
N TRP A 773 -43.88 32.96 6.84
CA TRP A 773 -45.33 32.74 6.79
C TRP A 773 -46.07 33.82 7.59
N LEU A 774 -47.11 34.42 7.02
CA LEU A 774 -47.82 35.55 7.61
C LEU A 774 -49.05 35.15 8.48
N GLY A 775 -49.11 33.90 8.91
CA GLY A 775 -50.15 33.42 9.85
C GLY A 775 -51.47 33.02 9.18
N GLY A 776 -51.50 32.91 7.86
CA GLY A 776 -52.69 32.52 7.10
C GLY A 776 -53.13 31.07 7.33
N ASN A 777 -54.44 30.83 7.40
CA ASN A 777 -54.99 29.51 7.76
C ASN A 777 -55.47 28.73 6.54
N SER A 778 -55.23 27.41 6.55
CA SER A 778 -55.56 26.50 5.46
C SER A 778 -54.78 26.81 4.18
N GLU A 779 -53.47 26.88 4.32
CA GLU A 779 -52.52 27.30 3.28
C GLU A 779 -51.44 26.25 3.07
N MET A 780 -50.97 26.09 1.83
CA MET A 780 -49.92 25.13 1.49
C MET A 780 -48.72 25.88 0.91
N PRO A 781 -47.57 25.97 1.60
CA PRO A 781 -46.39 26.63 1.03
C PRO A 781 -45.87 25.88 -0.20
N ILE A 782 -45.99 24.56 -0.22
CA ILE A 782 -45.58 23.71 -1.35
C ILE A 782 -46.51 22.49 -1.51
N GLY A 783 -46.65 21.97 -2.72
CA GLY A 783 -47.47 20.77 -2.94
C GLY A 783 -47.46 20.14 -4.33
N TRP A 784 -47.63 18.81 -4.32
CA TRP A 784 -47.94 17.98 -5.50
C TRP A 784 -49.45 17.81 -5.68
N THR A 785 -49.89 16.77 -6.38
CA THR A 785 -51.34 16.51 -6.63
C THR A 785 -52.10 16.07 -5.40
N SER A 786 -51.42 15.42 -4.46
CA SER A 786 -52.04 14.79 -3.30
C SER A 786 -51.07 14.61 -2.13
N TYR A 787 -49.93 15.30 -2.17
CA TYR A 787 -48.88 15.24 -1.16
C TYR A 787 -48.30 16.63 -1.01
N ASP A 788 -48.38 17.22 0.16
CA ASP A 788 -48.09 18.64 0.36
C ASP A 788 -47.74 18.95 1.81
N LEU A 789 -47.25 20.17 2.06
CA LEU A 789 -47.18 20.75 3.40
C LEU A 789 -48.39 21.65 3.61
N TRP A 790 -49.03 21.57 4.78
CA TRP A 790 -50.27 22.27 5.04
C TRP A 790 -50.28 22.92 6.42
N PHE A 791 -50.56 24.23 6.43
CA PHE A 791 -50.95 24.97 7.62
C PHE A 791 -52.45 24.86 7.81
N TYR A 792 -52.88 24.35 8.97
CA TYR A 792 -54.29 24.35 9.34
C TYR A 792 -54.46 24.53 10.84
N SER A 793 -55.29 25.51 11.20
CA SER A 793 -55.44 26.01 12.56
C SER A 793 -54.09 26.46 13.12
N ASP A 794 -53.44 25.62 13.91
CA ASP A 794 -52.14 25.91 14.53
C ASP A 794 -51.16 24.73 14.34
N TYR A 795 -51.42 23.93 13.30
CA TYR A 795 -50.61 22.78 12.92
C TYR A 795 -49.90 23.06 11.60
N PHE A 796 -48.70 22.49 11.47
CA PHE A 796 -47.92 22.51 10.24
C PHE A 796 -47.31 21.13 9.99
N GLY A 797 -47.45 20.61 8.78
CA GLY A 797 -46.82 19.34 8.41
C GLY A 797 -47.37 18.73 7.14
N PHE A 798 -47.07 17.44 6.95
CA PHE A 798 -47.42 16.69 5.75
C PHE A 798 -48.91 16.37 5.67
N ASN A 799 -49.49 16.51 4.48
CA ASN A 799 -50.87 16.18 4.17
C ASN A 799 -50.93 15.25 2.94
N THR A 800 -51.89 14.31 2.95
CA THR A 800 -52.05 13.29 1.90
C THR A 800 -53.29 13.49 1.04
N SER A 801 -53.78 14.73 0.94
CA SER A 801 -55.12 15.10 0.43
C SER A 801 -56.28 14.44 1.19
N GLY A 802 -56.02 13.74 2.30
CA GLY A 802 -57.02 13.08 3.13
C GLY A 802 -57.61 14.00 4.22
N GLY A 803 -57.15 15.24 4.30
CA GLY A 803 -57.42 16.12 5.43
C GLY A 803 -56.62 15.72 6.68
N ASP A 804 -55.47 15.13 6.50
CA ASP A 804 -54.56 14.74 7.57
C ASP A 804 -53.42 15.74 7.76
N ILE A 805 -52.84 15.78 8.96
CA ILE A 805 -51.59 16.50 9.21
C ILE A 805 -50.71 15.60 10.06
N TYR A 806 -49.62 15.13 9.48
CA TYR A 806 -48.50 14.52 10.20
C TYR A 806 -47.40 15.55 10.35
N GLY A 807 -47.25 16.10 11.54
CA GLY A 807 -46.63 17.41 11.71
C GLY A 807 -46.36 17.82 13.15
N ILE A 808 -46.14 19.12 13.32
CA ILE A 808 -45.96 19.81 14.59
C ILE A 808 -47.19 20.67 14.94
N SER A 809 -47.39 20.88 16.24
CA SER A 809 -48.35 21.85 16.79
C SER A 809 -47.66 23.17 17.16
N ASN A 810 -48.45 24.20 17.46
CA ASN A 810 -47.96 25.55 17.83
C ASN A 810 -47.19 26.22 16.68
N ALA A 811 -47.67 26.02 15.45
CA ALA A 811 -47.07 26.60 14.25
C ALA A 811 -46.98 28.12 14.35
N SER A 812 -48.02 28.78 14.86
CA SER A 812 -48.09 30.25 14.94
C SER A 812 -46.97 30.82 15.82
N SER A 813 -46.76 30.27 17.01
CA SER A 813 -45.66 30.72 17.89
C SER A 813 -44.26 30.30 17.43
N THR A 814 -44.16 29.40 16.46
CA THR A 814 -42.89 28.83 16.01
C THR A 814 -42.41 29.41 14.69
N LEU A 815 -43.33 29.78 13.79
CA LEU A 815 -43.04 30.05 12.37
C LEU A 815 -43.63 31.37 11.83
N GLU A 816 -44.53 32.03 12.57
CA GLU A 816 -45.25 33.21 12.08
C GLU A 816 -44.35 34.46 12.08
N ASP A 817 -44.39 35.22 10.97
CA ASP A 817 -43.75 36.52 10.76
C ASP A 817 -42.21 36.55 10.97
N GLU A 818 -41.55 35.40 10.84
CA GLU A 818 -40.09 35.27 10.90
C GLU A 818 -39.58 34.33 9.80
N TRP A 819 -38.32 34.51 9.39
CA TRP A 819 -37.68 33.65 8.39
C TRP A 819 -37.22 32.33 9.04
N HIS A 820 -37.68 31.22 8.48
CA HIS A 820 -37.30 29.86 8.89
C HIS A 820 -36.87 29.02 7.71
N HIS A 821 -35.83 28.21 7.91
CA HIS A 821 -35.45 27.18 6.94
C HIS A 821 -36.29 25.94 7.18
N ILE A 822 -36.97 25.47 6.14
CA ILE A 822 -37.80 24.28 6.15
C ILE A 822 -37.17 23.26 5.21
N ALA A 823 -36.93 22.05 5.72
CA ALA A 823 -36.64 20.90 4.87
C ALA A 823 -37.68 19.81 5.11
N ALA A 824 -38.36 19.39 4.05
CA ALA A 824 -39.39 18.36 4.10
C ALA A 824 -38.98 17.16 3.24
N VAL A 825 -38.79 16.01 3.89
CA VAL A 825 -38.47 14.73 3.26
C VAL A 825 -39.76 13.94 3.07
N PHE A 826 -40.17 13.77 1.82
CA PHE A 826 -41.35 13.02 1.42
C PHE A 826 -40.97 11.59 1.10
N THR A 827 -41.53 10.61 1.83
CA THR A 827 -41.35 9.19 1.54
C THR A 827 -42.55 8.64 0.76
N ASN A 828 -42.29 8.07 -0.41
CA ASN A 828 -43.32 7.49 -1.27
C ASN A 828 -43.93 6.23 -0.65
N SER A 829 -45.26 6.20 -0.53
CA SER A 829 -46.03 5.09 0.06
C SER A 829 -45.61 4.69 1.49
N GLY A 830 -44.97 5.60 2.22
CA GLY A 830 -44.48 5.38 3.58
C GLY A 830 -44.53 6.65 4.42
N THR A 831 -45.70 7.30 4.50
CA THR A 831 -45.85 8.66 5.07
C THR A 831 -45.48 8.80 6.55
N ALA A 832 -45.45 7.69 7.29
CA ALA A 832 -44.93 7.67 8.67
C ALA A 832 -43.41 7.85 8.73
N GLN A 833 -42.70 7.67 7.61
CA GLN A 833 -41.25 7.83 7.51
C GLN A 833 -40.81 9.21 7.03
N ASN A 834 -41.76 10.14 6.87
CA ASN A 834 -41.44 11.52 6.50
C ASN A 834 -40.64 12.20 7.61
N ALA A 835 -39.80 13.14 7.21
CA ALA A 835 -39.03 13.96 8.14
C ALA A 835 -39.23 15.45 7.84
N LEU A 836 -39.41 16.26 8.88
CA LEU A 836 -39.50 17.71 8.80
C LEU A 836 -38.39 18.31 9.63
N PHE A 837 -37.67 19.26 9.04
CA PHE A 837 -36.66 20.03 9.73
C PHE A 837 -37.06 21.50 9.72
N ILE A 838 -36.83 22.17 10.85
CA ILE A 838 -37.01 23.60 11.02
C ILE A 838 -35.69 24.15 11.55
N ASP A 839 -35.11 25.10 10.84
CA ASP A 839 -33.82 25.75 11.16
C ASP A 839 -32.68 24.73 11.39
N GLY A 840 -32.64 23.70 10.53
CA GLY A 840 -31.64 22.64 10.58
C GLY A 840 -31.88 21.60 11.67
N LYS A 841 -32.97 21.70 12.44
CA LYS A 841 -33.33 20.75 13.51
C LYS A 841 -34.51 19.90 13.09
N GLU A 842 -34.32 18.58 13.15
CA GLU A 842 -35.41 17.63 12.91
C GLU A 842 -36.49 17.78 13.97
N GLN A 843 -37.75 17.76 13.53
CA GLN A 843 -38.93 17.89 14.37
C GLN A 843 -39.52 16.51 14.71
N SER A 844 -39.97 16.34 15.95
CA SER A 844 -40.76 15.16 16.34
C SER A 844 -42.18 15.28 15.77
N LEU A 845 -42.53 14.39 14.85
CA LEU A 845 -43.81 14.43 14.15
C LEU A 845 -44.85 13.52 14.80
N SER A 846 -46.10 13.99 14.81
CA SER A 846 -47.25 13.19 15.24
C SER A 846 -48.44 13.41 14.31
N LEU A 847 -49.37 12.45 14.30
CA LEU A 847 -50.61 12.59 13.56
C LEU A 847 -51.56 13.50 14.34
N LEU A 848 -51.61 14.77 13.94
CA LEU A 848 -52.39 15.82 14.60
C LEU A 848 -53.82 15.91 14.07
N ARG A 849 -54.06 15.44 12.84
CA ARG A 849 -55.36 15.49 12.19
C ARG A 849 -55.54 14.32 11.22
N GLY A 850 -56.79 13.85 11.10
CA GLY A 850 -57.21 12.95 10.02
C GLY A 850 -56.57 11.57 10.10
N SER A 851 -56.43 10.92 8.95
CA SER A 851 -55.76 9.62 8.80
C SER A 851 -54.86 9.67 7.57
N GLN A 852 -53.61 9.28 7.74
CA GLN A 852 -52.63 9.28 6.65
C GLN A 852 -53.00 8.25 5.59
N ASN A 853 -52.75 8.61 4.33
CA ASN A 853 -52.87 7.70 3.20
C ASN A 853 -51.52 7.57 2.51
N ASN A 854 -51.25 6.41 1.93
CA ASN A 854 -50.07 6.25 1.08
C ASN A 854 -50.20 7.13 -0.16
N ARG A 855 -49.18 7.98 -0.37
CA ARG A 855 -49.05 8.93 -1.47
C ARG A 855 -47.64 8.91 -2.01
N THR A 856 -47.50 9.39 -3.23
CA THR A 856 -46.21 9.60 -3.87
C THR A 856 -46.10 11.06 -4.30
N VAL A 857 -44.87 11.54 -4.38
CA VAL A 857 -44.58 12.78 -5.12
C VAL A 857 -44.83 12.57 -6.62
N GLY A 858 -44.61 13.60 -7.44
CA GLY A 858 -44.76 13.50 -8.89
C GLY A 858 -44.04 14.60 -9.66
N SER A 859 -44.12 14.55 -10.97
CA SER A 859 -43.37 15.45 -11.86
C SER A 859 -43.87 16.90 -11.89
N ASN A 860 -45.05 17.18 -11.35
CA ASN A 860 -45.62 18.53 -11.30
C ASN A 860 -45.72 19.00 -9.85
N PHE A 861 -45.20 20.18 -9.59
CA PHE A 861 -45.03 20.76 -8.25
C PHE A 861 -45.48 22.22 -8.26
N ARG A 862 -45.97 22.70 -7.11
CA ARG A 862 -46.30 24.12 -6.90
C ARG A 862 -45.60 24.68 -5.68
N ILE A 863 -45.18 25.93 -5.82
CA ILE A 863 -44.87 26.84 -4.73
C ILE A 863 -46.11 27.72 -4.55
N SER A 864 -46.64 27.78 -3.33
CA SER A 864 -47.97 28.29 -2.97
C SER A 864 -49.13 27.48 -3.58
N GLY A 865 -49.63 26.52 -2.80
CA GLY A 865 -50.71 25.60 -3.14
C GLY A 865 -50.22 24.23 -3.57
N TRP A 866 -51.11 23.53 -4.29
CA TRP A 866 -50.97 22.13 -4.71
C TRP A 866 -51.53 21.96 -6.12
N THR A 867 -51.16 20.92 -6.87
CA THR A 867 -51.48 20.85 -8.32
C THR A 867 -52.92 20.42 -8.62
N ASN A 868 -53.67 19.93 -7.65
CA ASN A 868 -55.02 19.39 -7.82
C ASN A 868 -56.05 20.45 -8.27
N ASN A 869 -56.06 21.61 -7.60
CA ASN A 869 -56.98 22.72 -7.89
C ASN A 869 -56.35 24.08 -7.52
N SER A 870 -57.13 25.16 -7.56
CA SER A 870 -56.64 26.52 -7.32
C SER A 870 -56.73 26.99 -5.85
N GLY A 871 -57.11 26.14 -4.91
CA GLY A 871 -57.22 26.51 -3.49
C GLY A 871 -55.89 26.51 -2.73
N TYR A 872 -55.96 26.85 -1.44
CA TYR A 872 -54.87 26.72 -0.45
C TYR A 872 -53.60 27.51 -0.75
N ARG A 873 -53.74 28.70 -1.33
CA ARG A 873 -52.59 29.58 -1.61
C ARG A 873 -51.96 30.05 -0.29
N PHE A 874 -50.64 30.02 -0.27
CA PHE A 874 -49.79 30.53 0.79
C PHE A 874 -49.77 32.05 0.76
N ASP A 875 -49.85 32.67 1.95
CA ASP A 875 -49.65 34.09 2.17
C ASP A 875 -48.32 34.30 2.90
N GLY A 876 -47.32 34.83 2.18
CA GLY A 876 -45.97 35.02 2.71
C GLY A 876 -44.88 35.05 1.66
N LEU A 877 -43.64 34.87 2.13
CA LEU A 877 -42.42 34.93 1.33
C LEU A 877 -41.73 33.56 1.30
N ILE A 878 -41.18 33.18 0.16
CA ILE A 878 -40.33 31.99 -0.01
C ILE A 878 -39.06 32.38 -0.74
N ASP A 879 -37.95 31.81 -0.31
CA ASP A 879 -36.61 32.09 -0.81
C ASP A 879 -35.79 30.78 -0.84
N GLU A 880 -34.72 30.74 -1.64
CA GLU A 880 -33.72 29.66 -1.58
C GLU A 880 -34.26 28.22 -1.71
N LEU A 881 -35.28 28.00 -2.55
CA LEU A 881 -35.92 26.69 -2.68
C LEU A 881 -35.06 25.71 -3.49
N ARG A 882 -34.80 24.53 -2.94
CA ARG A 882 -34.08 23.43 -3.59
C ARG A 882 -34.92 22.16 -3.54
N ILE A 883 -34.85 21.36 -4.60
CA ILE A 883 -35.50 20.05 -4.70
C ILE A 883 -34.42 19.01 -4.94
N TYR A 884 -34.40 17.97 -4.11
CA TYR A 884 -33.52 16.81 -4.20
C TYR A 884 -34.36 15.58 -4.54
N ASP A 885 -33.88 14.72 -5.43
CA ASP A 885 -34.53 13.45 -5.81
C ASP A 885 -34.24 12.29 -4.83
N ARG A 886 -33.76 12.65 -3.65
CA ARG A 886 -33.41 11.75 -2.54
C ARG A 886 -33.81 12.37 -1.21
N GLY A 887 -33.73 11.58 -0.15
CA GLY A 887 -33.84 12.07 1.22
C GLY A 887 -32.53 12.71 1.67
N LEU A 888 -32.63 13.87 2.32
CA LEU A 888 -31.51 14.48 3.04
C LEU A 888 -31.52 14.08 4.50
N SER A 889 -30.32 13.85 5.02
CA SER A 889 -30.04 13.58 6.42
C SER A 889 -30.02 14.85 7.27
N ALA A 890 -30.00 14.70 8.59
CA ALA A 890 -29.91 15.86 9.49
C ALA A 890 -28.60 16.65 9.30
N SER A 891 -27.48 15.97 9.01
CA SER A 891 -26.20 16.63 8.73
C SER A 891 -26.24 17.41 7.42
N GLU A 892 -26.81 16.84 6.35
CA GLU A 892 -26.94 17.50 5.06
C GLU A 892 -27.89 18.69 5.09
N VAL A 893 -29.02 18.59 5.79
CA VAL A 893 -29.94 19.73 5.97
C VAL A 893 -29.25 20.87 6.72
N GLY A 894 -28.38 20.56 7.69
CA GLY A 894 -27.56 21.57 8.36
C GLY A 894 -26.66 22.33 7.39
N VAL A 895 -26.01 21.61 6.47
CA VAL A 895 -25.17 22.21 5.41
C VAL A 895 -26.01 23.01 4.42
N ASP A 896 -27.14 22.46 3.93
CA ASP A 896 -28.04 23.11 2.98
C ASP A 896 -28.56 24.45 3.50
N LYS A 897 -28.95 24.49 4.78
CA LYS A 897 -29.43 25.71 5.44
C LYS A 897 -28.41 26.86 5.40
N ASP A 898 -27.13 26.52 5.48
CA ASP A 898 -26.03 27.50 5.56
C ASP A 898 -25.45 27.85 4.18
N LEU A 899 -26.01 27.30 3.08
CA LEU A 899 -25.60 27.64 1.72
C LEU A 899 -25.90 29.12 1.40
N THR A 900 -24.99 29.71 0.64
CA THR A 900 -25.13 31.05 0.04
C THR A 900 -24.72 30.95 -1.43
N HIS A 901 -25.19 31.86 -2.30
CA HIS A 901 -24.88 31.89 -3.74
C HIS A 901 -24.39 33.23 -4.26
#